data_AF-A0A518HCP4-F1
#
_entry.id   AF-A0A518HCP4-F1
#
_cell.length_a   1.000
_cell.length_b   1.000
_cell.length_c   1.000
_cell.angle_alpha   90.00
_cell.angle_beta   90.00
_cell.angle_gamma   90.00
#
_symmetry.space_group_name_H-M   'P 1'
#
loop_
_entity.id
_entity.type
_entity.pdbx_description
1 polymer ?
#
loop_
_entity_poly.entity_id
_entity_poly.type
_entity_poly.pdbx_seq_one_letter_code
_entity_poly.pdbx_strand_id
1 'polypeptide(L)'
;MTLARLLRSRRPRPALAAPGRRKGRPHPGLECLEARDVPATFSVPVGDVAGLAEAINDSNAVGGSNTIELSAGTYDFGASGENPITNSWFGPNYLPAIANDLTIEGNSAVLAGAPQFPARFFFVSGGYVANGPAAGSLTLQGLTLQGGSAVGGGSNFGGGGLGAGGAIFNMGSLVLDGVTLTGNLAQGGSVTGAGSGGYGGGGMGTDSIGDSGGGDMGPDFPTTFGGAGGVSSGRGTEAGGGGGGFTQPGGAPSGDYGGGGGGSSGLGGTAGVYQVIDATITGEDSGVVKDDSPGGGGLGGDGGGGAGSNGGGESRSGSPFGIGGNDTGGGGVGGGGGGQSGGGGFGGGGGGNGVSGPSASGTSGGGGGFGGGGGGANTVYGGAAGPGGFGGGDGNLFAGGGGAGMGGAIFNFYGDAVITNSTLSNNSASGGTGANQGTQTGSESGDGLGGAVFNLDGSVSISSSTVASNTSSSGGDAVYNLSLGNLPDGAAPPSSSSDVSSNSLFAEPGTAPRPASAALRIENSILSRSVAGNAAVVNNRASGPAQVFTAGRNIVQGYQRFGGASWAGARPFNINPRLGPLQDNGGLVPTMALLRGSPAVDAGAGAASASATDARGPGFGRVIGRSADLGAFEYQPPATATRLTGRLVGPGDARSLVLEARVSGRASHSNLPGGRVDFFAGSRLLASAPVVDGVATLSTTPPLAGLRIVAFYRGDAQDGSAFWPSVSNPLRPGRFAARPLA
;
A
#
# COMPACT_ATOMS: atom_id res chain seq x y z
N MET A 1 45.12 -83.56 -30.11
CA MET A 1 46.29 -82.79 -29.62
C MET A 1 46.07 -82.52 -28.14
N THR A 2 47.11 -82.66 -27.32
CA THR A 2 47.09 -83.60 -26.19
C THR A 2 47.10 -82.93 -24.81
N LEU A 3 46.13 -83.31 -23.98
CA LEU A 3 46.02 -83.39 -22.51
C LEU A 3 46.90 -82.51 -21.55
N ALA A 4 46.18 -81.63 -20.84
CA ALA A 4 46.18 -81.34 -19.39
C ALA A 4 47.45 -81.48 -18.51
N ARG A 5 47.77 -80.43 -17.71
CA ARG A 5 48.05 -80.60 -16.26
C ARG A 5 47.97 -79.30 -15.45
N LEU A 6 47.19 -79.38 -14.37
CA LEU A 6 47.14 -78.49 -13.21
C LEU A 6 48.33 -78.77 -12.28
N LEU A 7 48.89 -77.77 -11.59
CA LEU A 7 49.43 -77.86 -10.21
C LEU A 7 49.80 -76.48 -9.63
N ARG A 8 49.37 -76.22 -8.40
CA ARG A 8 49.61 -75.01 -7.57
C ARG A 8 50.78 -75.21 -6.58
N SER A 9 51.16 -74.09 -5.94
CA SER A 9 51.89 -73.87 -4.65
C SER A 9 53.28 -73.24 -4.87
N ARG A 10 53.78 -72.23 -4.13
CA ARG A 10 53.73 -71.84 -2.70
C ARG A 10 54.07 -70.33 -2.51
N ARG A 11 53.65 -69.71 -1.39
CA ARG A 11 54.28 -68.54 -0.69
C ARG A 11 55.25 -69.09 0.39
N PRO A 12 56.22 -68.37 1.07
CA PRO A 12 56.20 -66.95 1.53
C PRO A 12 57.55 -66.13 1.74
N ARG A 13 57.44 -64.77 1.86
CA ARG A 13 58.11 -63.73 2.75
C ARG A 13 59.66 -63.60 2.95
N PRO A 14 60.26 -62.50 3.53
CA PRO A 14 60.01 -61.03 3.61
C PRO A 14 61.32 -60.11 3.58
N ALA A 15 61.18 -58.79 3.92
CA ALA A 15 62.14 -57.76 4.43
C ALA A 15 62.50 -56.58 3.46
N LEU A 16 62.71 -55.28 3.80
CA LEU A 16 62.54 -54.39 4.98
C LEU A 16 62.62 -52.91 4.49
N ALA A 17 61.88 -52.00 5.14
CA ALA A 17 61.99 -50.52 5.33
C ALA A 17 62.49 -49.52 4.23
N ALA A 18 61.73 -48.43 4.06
CA ALA A 18 62.11 -47.16 3.39
C ALA A 18 61.70 -45.92 4.25
N PRO A 19 62.37 -44.75 4.12
CA PRO A 19 62.52 -43.76 5.19
C PRO A 19 61.42 -42.68 5.27
N GLY A 20 61.34 -42.03 6.44
CA GLY A 20 60.29 -41.10 6.86
C GLY A 20 60.19 -39.79 6.05
N ARG A 21 58.94 -39.35 5.86
CA ARG A 21 58.54 -38.13 5.16
C ARG A 21 58.69 -36.91 6.09
N ARG A 22 59.49 -35.92 5.67
CA ARG A 22 59.70 -34.64 6.37
C ARG A 22 58.38 -33.86 6.47
N LYS A 23 58.04 -33.36 7.68
CA LYS A 23 56.94 -32.41 7.90
C LYS A 23 57.23 -31.11 7.16
N GLY A 24 56.35 -30.71 6.24
CA GLY A 24 56.41 -29.42 5.54
C GLY A 24 56.18 -28.26 6.52
N ARG A 25 56.92 -27.17 6.32
CA ARG A 25 56.67 -25.88 6.99
C ARG A 25 55.32 -25.32 6.52
N PRO A 26 54.55 -24.65 7.39
CA PRO A 26 53.33 -23.97 6.95
C PRO A 26 53.73 -22.82 6.05
N HIS A 27 53.36 -22.91 4.77
CA HIS A 27 53.28 -21.74 3.91
C HIS A 27 52.07 -20.94 4.39
N PRO A 28 52.17 -19.62 4.63
CA PRO A 28 50.98 -18.79 4.75
C PRO A 28 50.21 -18.94 3.44
N GLY A 29 49.07 -19.64 3.48
CA GLY A 29 48.12 -19.53 2.39
C GLY A 29 47.64 -18.08 2.39
N LEU A 30 47.69 -17.42 1.23
CA LEU A 30 46.68 -16.39 1.01
C LEU A 30 45.36 -17.13 1.11
N GLU A 31 44.68 -16.99 2.24
CA GLU A 31 43.24 -17.17 2.26
C GLU A 31 42.75 -16.29 1.11
N CYS A 32 41.95 -16.85 0.20
CA CYS A 32 41.18 -16.03 -0.72
C CYS A 32 40.50 -15.00 0.18
N LEU A 33 40.89 -13.73 0.05
CA LEU A 33 40.13 -12.63 0.64
C LEU A 33 38.69 -12.92 0.23
N GLU A 34 37.85 -13.32 1.18
CA GLU A 34 36.42 -13.19 1.02
C GLU A 34 36.23 -11.78 0.48
N ALA A 35 35.47 -11.64 -0.61
CA ALA A 35 35.14 -10.34 -1.14
C ALA A 35 34.53 -9.54 0.02
N ARG A 36 35.36 -8.71 0.65
CA ARG A 36 34.90 -7.63 1.49
C ARG A 36 34.39 -6.62 0.49
N ASP A 37 33.19 -6.84 -0.01
CA ASP A 37 32.42 -5.79 -0.65
C ASP A 37 32.21 -4.76 0.46
N VAL A 38 33.09 -3.77 0.47
CA VAL A 38 32.97 -2.62 1.37
C VAL A 38 31.68 -1.93 0.93
N PRO A 39 30.70 -1.75 1.82
CA PRO A 39 29.47 -1.05 1.48
C PRO A 39 29.78 0.25 0.76
N ALA A 40 29.23 0.44 -0.45
CA ALA A 40 29.43 1.68 -1.19
C ALA A 40 28.49 2.75 -0.64
N THR A 41 29.01 3.98 -0.50
CA THR A 41 28.23 5.17 -0.11
C THR A 41 28.17 6.14 -1.28
N PHE A 42 26.96 6.54 -1.66
CA PHE A 42 26.71 7.50 -2.74
C PHE A 42 26.04 8.76 -2.15
N SER A 43 26.69 9.91 -2.23
CA SER A 43 26.11 11.17 -1.75
C SER A 43 25.41 11.90 -2.88
N VAL A 44 24.15 12.30 -2.66
CA VAL A 44 23.34 13.00 -3.67
C VAL A 44 23.06 14.43 -3.21
N PRO A 45 23.45 15.46 -4.00
CA PRO A 45 23.15 16.86 -3.68
C PRO A 45 21.66 17.16 -3.63
N VAL A 46 21.26 18.19 -2.88
CA VAL A 46 19.85 18.59 -2.76
C VAL A 46 19.25 18.93 -4.13
N GLY A 47 18.08 18.38 -4.42
CA GLY A 47 17.35 18.63 -5.66
C GLY A 47 17.81 17.81 -6.86
N ASP A 48 18.89 17.02 -6.74
CA ASP A 48 19.42 16.22 -7.84
C ASP A 48 18.68 14.88 -8.00
N VAL A 49 17.49 14.96 -8.62
CA VAL A 49 16.65 13.79 -8.90
C VAL A 49 17.31 12.82 -9.87
N ALA A 50 18.02 13.33 -10.89
CA ALA A 50 18.73 12.49 -11.85
C ALA A 50 19.90 11.76 -11.21
N GLY A 51 20.68 12.46 -10.38
CA GLY A 51 21.77 11.85 -9.60
C GLY A 51 21.27 10.82 -8.59
N LEU A 52 20.07 10.99 -8.03
CA LEU A 52 19.45 9.94 -7.20
C LEU A 52 19.15 8.67 -8.01
N ALA A 53 18.59 8.81 -9.21
CA ALA A 53 18.35 7.66 -10.09
C ALA A 53 19.66 6.98 -10.51
N GLU A 54 20.71 7.75 -10.84
CA GLU A 54 22.04 7.24 -11.17
C GLU A 54 22.66 6.48 -9.98
N ALA A 55 22.60 7.03 -8.77
CA ALA A 55 23.10 6.38 -7.57
C ALA A 55 22.44 5.03 -7.28
N ILE A 56 21.13 4.90 -7.56
CA ILE A 56 20.42 3.61 -7.44
C ILE A 56 20.92 2.62 -8.51
N ASN A 57 21.09 3.06 -9.76
CA ASN A 57 21.63 2.20 -10.82
C ASN A 57 23.04 1.73 -10.52
N ASP A 58 23.90 2.63 -10.03
CA ASP A 58 25.26 2.28 -9.60
C ASP A 58 25.24 1.30 -8.43
N SER A 59 24.35 1.50 -7.46
CA SER A 59 24.15 0.57 -6.35
C SER A 59 23.73 -0.83 -6.82
N ASN A 60 22.75 -0.88 -7.73
CA ASN A 60 22.29 -2.13 -8.35
C ASN A 60 23.42 -2.82 -9.13
N ALA A 61 24.28 -2.06 -9.82
CA ALA A 61 25.39 -2.59 -10.61
C ALA A 61 26.54 -3.13 -9.73
N VAL A 62 26.81 -2.48 -8.60
CA VAL A 62 27.78 -2.94 -7.60
C VAL A 62 27.27 -4.19 -6.87
N GLY A 63 25.96 -4.25 -6.60
CA GLY A 63 25.36 -5.32 -5.80
C GLY A 63 25.75 -5.21 -4.31
N GLY A 64 25.36 -6.20 -3.51
CA GLY A 64 25.60 -6.18 -2.06
C GLY A 64 24.81 -5.08 -1.32
N SER A 65 25.23 -4.78 -0.09
CA SER A 65 24.62 -3.78 0.78
C SER A 65 25.26 -2.41 0.60
N ASN A 66 24.49 -1.43 0.17
CA ASN A 66 24.96 -0.08 -0.15
C ASN A 66 24.12 1.00 0.54
N THR A 67 24.67 2.22 0.62
CA THR A 67 24.00 3.38 1.22
C THR A 67 23.97 4.56 0.25
N ILE A 68 22.81 5.20 0.10
CA ILE A 68 22.67 6.52 -0.53
C ILE A 68 22.41 7.55 0.56
N GLU A 69 23.21 8.61 0.60
CA GLU A 69 23.05 9.74 1.51
C GLU A 69 22.46 10.94 0.77
N LEU A 70 21.25 11.33 1.13
CA LEU A 70 20.63 12.54 0.60
C LEU A 70 21.06 13.76 1.40
N SER A 71 21.26 14.89 0.71
CA SER A 71 21.36 16.19 1.37
C SER A 71 19.98 16.68 1.80
N ALA A 72 19.89 17.33 2.96
CA ALA A 72 18.64 17.90 3.44
C ALA A 72 18.01 18.87 2.42
N GLY A 73 16.74 18.65 2.09
CA GLY A 73 15.95 19.52 1.21
C GLY A 73 15.05 18.74 0.26
N THR A 74 14.46 19.44 -0.71
CA THR A 74 13.44 18.85 -1.59
C THR A 74 14.05 18.36 -2.90
N TYR A 75 13.70 17.13 -3.26
CA TYR A 75 13.94 16.49 -4.55
C TYR A 75 12.59 16.42 -5.27
N ASP A 76 12.34 17.43 -6.09
CA ASP A 76 11.08 17.60 -6.81
C ASP A 76 11.18 16.98 -8.21
N PHE A 77 10.48 15.87 -8.40
CA PHE A 77 10.47 15.11 -9.66
C PHE A 77 9.79 15.89 -10.79
N GLY A 78 9.05 16.96 -10.49
CA GLY A 78 8.40 17.83 -11.47
C GLY A 78 9.22 19.05 -11.88
N ALA A 79 10.34 19.34 -11.20
CA ALA A 79 11.04 20.62 -11.32
C ALA A 79 11.65 20.88 -12.71
N SER A 80 12.08 19.84 -13.42
CA SER A 80 12.65 19.97 -14.78
C SER A 80 11.59 20.19 -15.85
N GLY A 81 10.33 19.81 -15.59
CA GLY A 81 9.28 19.72 -16.60
C GLY A 81 9.44 18.54 -17.57
N GLU A 82 10.55 17.81 -17.51
CA GLU A 82 10.80 16.60 -18.28
C GLU A 82 10.23 15.37 -17.56
N ASN A 83 9.86 14.33 -18.31
CA ASN A 83 9.33 13.11 -17.73
C ASN A 83 10.41 12.39 -16.88
N PRO A 84 10.23 12.29 -15.55
CA PRO A 84 11.22 11.68 -14.66
C PRO A 84 11.06 10.17 -14.49
N ILE A 85 10.09 9.54 -15.16
CA ILE A 85 9.82 8.10 -15.03
C ILE A 85 10.98 7.30 -15.62
N THR A 86 11.53 6.38 -14.82
CA THR A 86 12.70 5.57 -15.20
C THR A 86 12.36 4.12 -15.54
N ASN A 87 11.25 3.59 -15.01
CA ASN A 87 10.76 2.26 -15.32
C ASN A 87 9.24 2.17 -15.04
N SER A 88 8.63 1.08 -15.46
CA SER A 88 7.20 0.80 -15.40
C SER A 88 6.89 -0.58 -14.84
N TRP A 89 7.77 -1.16 -14.01
CA TRP A 89 7.47 -2.40 -13.30
C TRP A 89 6.24 -2.20 -12.40
N PHE A 90 5.18 -2.96 -12.69
CA PHE A 90 3.84 -2.87 -12.12
C PHE A 90 3.19 -1.47 -12.25
N GLY A 91 3.50 -0.74 -13.32
CA GLY A 91 3.10 0.66 -13.53
C GLY A 91 4.24 1.66 -13.32
N PRO A 92 4.05 2.96 -13.65
CA PRO A 92 5.13 3.96 -13.66
C PRO A 92 5.82 4.18 -12.31
N ASN A 93 7.16 4.23 -12.34
CA ASN A 93 8.03 4.51 -11.20
C ASN A 93 9.03 5.63 -11.53
N TYR A 94 9.20 6.59 -10.62
CA TYR A 94 10.18 7.65 -10.77
C TYR A 94 11.62 7.12 -10.70
N LEU A 95 11.92 6.24 -9.74
CA LEU A 95 13.27 5.74 -9.53
C LEU A 95 13.44 4.31 -10.04
N PRO A 96 14.67 3.92 -10.43
CA PRO A 96 14.95 2.56 -10.90
C PRO A 96 14.48 1.49 -9.91
N ALA A 97 14.16 0.31 -10.42
CA ALA A 97 13.77 -0.83 -9.58
C ALA A 97 14.88 -1.14 -8.55
N ILE A 98 14.49 -1.33 -7.29
CA ILE A 98 15.44 -1.77 -6.26
C ILE A 98 15.67 -3.27 -6.44
N ALA A 99 16.92 -3.63 -6.73
CA ALA A 99 17.32 -5.00 -7.08
C ALA A 99 18.54 -5.51 -6.27
N ASN A 100 18.93 -4.77 -5.23
CA ASN A 100 19.96 -5.14 -4.26
C ASN A 100 19.55 -4.69 -2.85
N ASP A 101 20.44 -4.88 -1.87
CA ASP A 101 20.28 -4.35 -0.52
C ASP A 101 20.69 -2.87 -0.49
N LEU A 102 19.71 -1.98 -0.33
CA LEU A 102 19.90 -0.54 -0.39
C LEU A 102 19.34 0.15 0.87
N THR A 103 20.17 0.98 1.50
CA THR A 103 19.74 1.95 2.51
C THR A 103 19.76 3.36 1.90
N ILE A 104 18.69 4.13 2.09
CA ILE A 104 18.64 5.56 1.77
C ILE A 104 18.52 6.35 3.06
N GLU A 105 19.58 7.07 3.40
CA GLU A 105 19.64 8.00 4.51
C GLU A 105 19.14 9.37 4.04
N GLY A 106 17.99 9.76 4.57
CA GLY A 106 17.23 10.91 4.14
C GLY A 106 17.79 12.25 4.57
N ASN A 107 18.35 12.35 5.78
CA ASN A 107 18.79 13.61 6.37
C ASN A 107 17.75 14.75 6.23
N SER A 108 16.47 14.49 6.49
CA SER A 108 15.35 15.42 6.28
C SER A 108 15.00 15.74 4.82
N ALA A 109 15.45 14.91 3.87
CA ALA A 109 15.06 15.05 2.48
C ALA A 109 13.55 14.82 2.28
N VAL A 110 13.00 15.54 1.30
CA VAL A 110 11.63 15.38 0.83
C VAL A 110 11.68 14.95 -0.62
N LEU A 111 11.25 13.73 -0.94
CA LEU A 111 10.98 13.31 -2.31
C LEU A 111 9.55 13.74 -2.65
N ALA A 112 9.39 14.67 -3.59
CA ALA A 112 8.12 15.24 -3.98
C ALA A 112 7.72 14.79 -5.39
N GLY A 113 6.57 14.13 -5.49
CA GLY A 113 6.05 13.60 -6.75
C GLY A 113 5.60 14.73 -7.70
N ALA A 114 5.48 14.39 -8.97
CA ALA A 114 5.11 15.28 -10.06
C ALA A 114 3.68 14.98 -10.53
N PRO A 115 2.66 15.80 -10.19
CA PRO A 115 1.27 15.54 -10.59
C PRO A 115 1.06 15.44 -12.10
N GLN A 116 1.90 16.11 -12.90
CA GLN A 116 1.89 16.03 -14.36
C GLN A 116 2.46 14.73 -14.92
N PHE A 117 3.22 13.98 -14.12
CA PHE A 117 3.76 12.66 -14.45
C PHE A 117 3.42 11.68 -13.33
N PRO A 118 2.15 11.22 -13.22
CA PRO A 118 1.74 10.33 -12.14
C PRO A 118 2.59 9.05 -12.12
N ALA A 119 3.38 8.90 -11.06
CA ALA A 119 4.14 7.69 -10.78
C ALA A 119 4.34 7.53 -9.29
N ARG A 120 4.73 6.32 -8.87
CA ARG A 120 5.21 6.06 -7.52
C ARG A 120 6.71 6.35 -7.43
N PHE A 121 7.25 6.47 -6.22
CA PHE A 121 8.69 6.68 -6.03
C PHE A 121 9.47 5.38 -6.27
N PHE A 122 9.05 4.30 -5.62
CA PHE A 122 9.82 3.06 -5.55
C PHE A 122 9.02 1.83 -5.96
N PHE A 123 9.70 0.96 -6.71
CA PHE A 123 9.35 -0.45 -6.84
C PHE A 123 10.47 -1.30 -6.24
N VAL A 124 10.12 -2.16 -5.27
CA VAL A 124 11.06 -3.09 -4.63
C VAL A 124 10.82 -4.48 -5.19
N SER A 125 11.80 -4.98 -5.95
CA SER A 125 11.66 -6.26 -6.65
C SER A 125 11.68 -7.45 -5.69
N GLY A 126 10.83 -8.44 -5.96
CA GLY A 126 10.88 -9.74 -5.29
C GLY A 126 11.83 -10.74 -5.96
N GLY A 127 12.36 -10.41 -7.14
CA GLY A 127 13.20 -11.32 -7.93
C GLY A 127 12.43 -12.48 -8.60
N TYR A 128 11.10 -12.35 -8.72
CA TYR A 128 10.23 -13.44 -9.18
C TYR A 128 9.83 -13.35 -10.65
N VAL A 129 10.12 -12.23 -11.32
CA VAL A 129 9.81 -12.05 -12.73
C VAL A 129 11.00 -12.57 -13.54
N ALA A 130 10.78 -13.55 -14.41
CA ALA A 130 11.82 -14.09 -15.29
C ALA A 130 12.39 -12.96 -16.18
N ASN A 131 13.71 -12.84 -16.22
CA ASN A 131 14.44 -11.72 -16.83
C ASN A 131 14.10 -10.33 -16.24
N GLY A 132 13.45 -10.27 -15.09
CA GLY A 132 13.23 -9.05 -14.32
C GLY A 132 14.38 -8.72 -13.36
N PRO A 133 14.27 -7.63 -12.59
CA PRO A 133 15.29 -7.24 -11.63
C PRO A 133 15.46 -8.30 -10.54
N ALA A 134 16.69 -8.49 -10.06
CA ALA A 134 16.98 -9.34 -8.90
C ALA A 134 16.17 -8.91 -7.66
N ALA A 135 16.12 -9.77 -6.63
CA ALA A 135 15.41 -9.44 -5.40
C ALA A 135 16.06 -8.24 -4.69
N GLY A 136 15.24 -7.27 -4.28
CA GLY A 136 15.67 -6.05 -3.62
C GLY A 136 15.25 -5.97 -2.15
N SER A 137 16.05 -5.25 -1.37
CA SER A 137 15.74 -4.85 0.00
C SER A 137 15.97 -3.35 0.15
N LEU A 138 14.93 -2.61 0.51
CA LEU A 138 14.98 -1.16 0.65
C LEU A 138 14.79 -0.76 2.10
N THR A 139 15.76 -0.03 2.67
CA THR A 139 15.64 0.65 3.95
C THR A 139 15.60 2.15 3.73
N LEU A 140 14.54 2.82 4.16
CA LEU A 140 14.41 4.29 4.13
C LEU A 140 14.48 4.84 5.55
N GLN A 141 15.29 5.90 5.75
CA GLN A 141 15.49 6.50 7.05
C GLN A 141 15.38 8.03 7.01
N GLY A 142 14.58 8.63 7.88
CA GLY A 142 14.63 10.09 8.11
C GLY A 142 14.31 10.97 6.89
N LEU A 143 13.43 10.52 5.98
CA LEU A 143 12.95 11.29 4.82
C LEU A 143 11.41 11.32 4.73
N THR A 144 10.91 12.21 3.89
CA THR A 144 9.49 12.30 3.55
C THR A 144 9.26 11.92 2.09
N LEU A 145 8.28 11.04 1.83
CA LEU A 145 7.75 10.77 0.49
C LEU A 145 6.38 11.44 0.38
N GLN A 146 6.25 12.39 -0.55
CA GLN A 146 5.01 13.14 -0.70
C GLN A 146 4.51 13.28 -2.13
N GLY A 147 3.20 13.11 -2.33
CA GLY A 147 2.57 13.37 -3.62
C GLY A 147 2.87 12.34 -4.72
N GLY A 148 3.34 11.13 -4.36
CA GLY A 148 3.39 10.01 -5.30
C GLY A 148 1.99 9.61 -5.74
N SER A 149 1.83 9.20 -7.00
CA SER A 149 0.52 8.91 -7.59
C SER A 149 0.57 7.69 -8.51
N ALA A 150 -0.05 6.60 -8.10
CA ALA A 150 -0.23 5.40 -8.92
C ALA A 150 -1.66 5.39 -9.50
N VAL A 151 -1.78 5.65 -10.80
CA VAL A 151 -3.08 5.70 -11.50
C VAL A 151 -3.18 4.53 -12.47
N GLY A 152 -4.23 3.72 -12.33
CA GLY A 152 -4.55 2.65 -13.28
C GLY A 152 -4.98 3.22 -14.63
N GLY A 153 -4.75 2.46 -15.68
CA GLY A 153 -5.09 2.81 -17.05
C GLY A 153 -6.59 2.90 -17.27
N GLY A 154 -7.03 3.96 -17.93
CA GLY A 154 -8.41 4.14 -18.35
C GLY A 154 -8.77 3.35 -19.61
N SER A 155 -10.05 3.40 -19.94
CA SER A 155 -10.61 2.77 -21.14
C SER A 155 -11.90 3.49 -21.55
N ASN A 156 -12.39 3.19 -22.75
CA ASN A 156 -13.67 3.73 -23.24
C ASN A 156 -14.82 2.77 -22.93
N PHE A 157 -14.75 1.54 -23.44
CA PHE A 157 -15.76 0.50 -23.24
C PHE A 157 -15.26 -0.71 -22.45
N GLY A 158 -13.94 -0.94 -22.41
CA GLY A 158 -13.35 -1.92 -21.50
C GLY A 158 -13.42 -1.47 -20.04
N GLY A 159 -13.00 -2.33 -19.13
CA GLY A 159 -12.84 -1.98 -17.72
C GLY A 159 -11.56 -1.19 -17.47
N GLY A 160 -11.52 -0.43 -16.39
CA GLY A 160 -10.31 0.29 -15.95
C GLY A 160 -9.28 -0.65 -15.28
N GLY A 161 -8.01 -0.26 -15.29
CA GLY A 161 -6.92 -0.99 -14.63
C GLY A 161 -6.68 -0.60 -13.16
N LEU A 162 -5.81 -1.33 -12.48
CA LEU A 162 -5.49 -1.12 -11.05
C LEU A 162 -4.50 0.03 -10.84
N GLY A 163 -4.78 0.91 -9.88
CA GLY A 163 -3.76 1.79 -9.27
C GLY A 163 -3.27 1.19 -7.95
N ALA A 164 -1.98 0.90 -7.83
CA ALA A 164 -1.41 0.23 -6.66
C ALA A 164 -0.17 0.95 -6.13
N GLY A 165 -0.18 1.30 -4.83
CA GLY A 165 1.01 1.77 -4.11
C GLY A 165 1.41 3.18 -4.52
N GLY A 166 0.69 4.20 -4.04
CA GLY A 166 0.91 5.59 -4.48
C GLY A 166 2.33 6.11 -4.26
N ALA A 167 3.02 5.66 -3.21
CA ALA A 167 4.44 5.93 -3.00
C ALA A 167 5.33 4.72 -3.34
N ILE A 168 4.92 3.52 -2.92
CA ILE A 168 5.77 2.31 -2.98
C ILE A 168 4.93 1.09 -3.38
N PHE A 169 5.44 0.32 -4.33
CA PHE A 169 5.02 -1.05 -4.59
C PHE A 169 6.12 -2.03 -4.14
N ASN A 170 5.84 -2.87 -3.14
CA ASN A 170 6.82 -3.77 -2.55
C ASN A 170 6.50 -5.24 -2.84
N MET A 171 7.47 -5.96 -3.42
CA MET A 171 7.47 -7.43 -3.46
C MET A 171 8.68 -8.06 -2.77
N GLY A 172 9.68 -7.26 -2.41
CA GLY A 172 10.87 -7.68 -1.69
C GLY A 172 10.77 -7.35 -0.20
N SER A 173 11.87 -6.85 0.34
CA SER A 173 11.96 -6.38 1.74
C SER A 173 11.92 -4.86 1.80
N LEU A 174 11.02 -4.30 2.61
CA LEU A 174 10.89 -2.86 2.84
C LEU A 174 10.99 -2.54 4.32
N VAL A 175 11.88 -1.62 4.69
CA VAL A 175 12.00 -1.09 6.05
C VAL A 175 11.86 0.42 6.01
N LEU A 176 10.91 0.96 6.78
CA LEU A 176 10.75 2.38 7.04
C LEU A 176 11.11 2.65 8.50
N ASP A 177 12.09 3.52 8.76
CA ASP A 177 12.43 3.97 10.12
C ASP A 177 12.52 5.50 10.18
N GLY A 178 11.61 6.13 10.93
CA GLY A 178 11.59 7.60 11.01
C GLY A 178 11.20 8.26 9.69
N VAL A 179 10.30 7.65 8.92
CA VAL A 179 9.88 8.13 7.58
C VAL A 179 8.46 8.69 7.64
N THR A 180 8.19 9.73 6.85
CA THR A 180 6.83 10.25 6.63
C THR A 180 6.35 10.00 5.21
N LEU A 181 5.24 9.28 5.03
CA LEU A 181 4.57 9.12 3.73
C LEU A 181 3.28 9.94 3.77
N THR A 182 3.19 10.98 2.94
CA THR A 182 2.03 11.88 2.97
C THR A 182 1.48 12.30 1.61
N GLY A 183 0.16 12.41 1.49
CA GLY A 183 -0.46 12.92 0.26
C GLY A 183 -0.25 12.01 -0.95
N ASN A 184 0.02 10.72 -0.75
CA ASN A 184 0.19 9.78 -1.84
C ASN A 184 -1.17 9.20 -2.28
N LEU A 185 -1.32 8.94 -3.57
CA LEU A 185 -2.58 8.52 -4.19
C LEU A 185 -2.43 7.18 -4.91
N ALA A 186 -3.31 6.24 -4.62
CA ALA A 186 -3.57 5.08 -5.48
C ALA A 186 -4.98 5.20 -6.06
N GLN A 187 -5.08 5.34 -7.37
CA GLN A 187 -6.35 5.54 -8.07
C GLN A 187 -6.56 4.51 -9.17
N GLY A 188 -7.72 3.84 -9.19
CA GLY A 188 -8.08 2.96 -10.28
C GLY A 188 -8.38 3.68 -11.60
N GLY A 189 -8.20 2.97 -12.70
CA GLY A 189 -8.50 3.44 -14.04
C GLY A 189 -9.98 3.72 -14.23
N SER A 190 -10.29 4.83 -14.91
CA SER A 190 -11.67 5.28 -15.11
C SER A 190 -12.16 5.00 -16.52
N VAL A 191 -13.47 4.81 -16.66
CA VAL A 191 -14.14 4.56 -17.93
C VAL A 191 -14.92 5.80 -18.33
N THR A 192 -14.67 6.31 -19.54
CA THR A 192 -15.24 7.60 -19.99
C THR A 192 -16.53 7.46 -20.80
N GLY A 193 -16.78 6.30 -21.42
CA GLY A 193 -17.98 6.01 -22.21
C GLY A 193 -18.18 6.90 -23.45
N ALA A 194 -17.23 7.75 -23.84
CA ALA A 194 -17.44 8.74 -24.91
C ALA A 194 -16.81 8.30 -26.24
N GLY A 195 -17.64 7.95 -27.23
CA GLY A 195 -17.26 7.85 -28.65
C GLY A 195 -17.32 6.43 -29.24
N SER A 196 -17.29 6.33 -30.57
CA SER A 196 -17.09 5.05 -31.29
C SER A 196 -15.59 4.77 -31.36
N GLY A 197 -15.10 3.77 -30.63
CA GLY A 197 -13.69 3.36 -30.63
C GLY A 197 -13.14 3.06 -29.22
N GLY A 198 -12.31 2.02 -29.13
CA GLY A 198 -11.59 1.60 -27.91
C GLY A 198 -12.32 0.58 -27.04
N TYR A 199 -12.28 -0.70 -27.44
CA TYR A 199 -12.87 -1.82 -26.71
C TYR A 199 -11.88 -2.49 -25.75
N GLY A 200 -10.61 -2.08 -25.71
CA GLY A 200 -9.62 -2.67 -24.80
C GLY A 200 -9.85 -2.30 -23.32
N GLY A 201 -9.48 -3.21 -22.41
CA GLY A 201 -9.38 -2.90 -20.97
C GLY A 201 -8.07 -2.20 -20.62
N GLY A 202 -8.05 -1.37 -19.58
CA GLY A 202 -6.83 -0.66 -19.12
C GLY A 202 -5.86 -1.55 -18.33
N GLY A 203 -4.57 -1.18 -18.26
CA GLY A 203 -3.52 -1.85 -17.47
C GLY A 203 -3.15 -1.10 -16.18
N MET A 204 -2.08 -1.50 -15.48
CA MET A 204 -1.63 -0.89 -14.19
C MET A 204 -0.98 0.51 -14.30
N GLY A 205 -1.29 1.25 -15.37
CA GLY A 205 -0.68 2.55 -15.66
C GLY A 205 -0.58 2.89 -17.13
N THR A 206 -1.21 2.07 -18.00
CA THR A 206 -1.36 2.37 -19.41
C THR A 206 -2.82 2.20 -19.80
N ASP A 207 -3.36 3.20 -20.51
CA ASP A 207 -4.72 3.14 -21.05
C ASP A 207 -4.82 2.05 -22.13
N SER A 208 -6.05 1.67 -22.48
CA SER A 208 -6.30 0.80 -23.64
C SER A 208 -5.65 1.35 -24.92
N ILE A 209 -5.04 0.49 -25.74
CA ILE A 209 -4.31 0.87 -26.96
C ILE A 209 -5.17 0.62 -28.21
N GLY A 210 -5.52 1.69 -28.92
CA GLY A 210 -6.28 1.60 -30.17
C GLY A 210 -7.70 1.04 -29.99
N ASP A 211 -8.33 0.60 -31.08
CA ASP A 211 -9.74 0.18 -31.05
C ASP A 211 -9.98 -1.17 -30.36
N SER A 212 -8.96 -2.03 -30.29
CA SER A 212 -9.12 -3.40 -29.76
C SER A 212 -8.03 -3.83 -28.77
N GLY A 213 -6.94 -3.09 -28.58
CA GLY A 213 -5.84 -3.49 -27.70
C GLY A 213 -6.06 -3.08 -26.25
N GLY A 214 -5.81 -3.99 -25.31
CA GLY A 214 -5.79 -3.64 -23.89
C GLY A 214 -4.49 -2.92 -23.50
N GLY A 215 -4.51 -2.22 -22.37
CA GLY A 215 -3.33 -1.58 -21.78
C GLY A 215 -2.47 -2.60 -21.06
N ASP A 216 -1.15 -2.50 -21.17
CA ASP A 216 -0.17 -3.43 -20.61
C ASP A 216 0.24 -3.08 -19.16
N MET A 217 1.07 -3.92 -18.53
CA MET A 217 1.69 -3.62 -17.23
C MET A 217 2.80 -2.55 -17.30
N GLY A 218 3.14 -2.07 -18.51
CA GLY A 218 4.25 -1.16 -18.79
C GLY A 218 5.27 -1.77 -19.76
N PRO A 219 6.09 -0.96 -20.45
CA PRO A 219 7.04 -1.41 -21.47
C PRO A 219 8.17 -2.31 -20.96
N ASP A 220 8.44 -2.32 -19.65
CA ASP A 220 9.53 -3.12 -19.07
C ASP A 220 9.18 -4.59 -18.90
N PHE A 221 7.90 -4.97 -19.03
CA PHE A 221 7.51 -6.37 -18.98
C PHE A 221 7.77 -7.06 -20.33
N PRO A 222 8.40 -8.25 -20.33
CA PRO A 222 8.53 -9.03 -21.55
C PRO A 222 7.15 -9.39 -22.11
N THR A 223 6.98 -9.29 -23.43
CA THR A 223 5.73 -9.69 -24.15
C THR A 223 5.35 -11.17 -23.95
N THR A 224 6.27 -11.98 -23.42
CA THR A 224 6.06 -13.39 -23.06
C THR A 224 5.33 -13.57 -21.72
N PHE A 225 5.30 -12.54 -20.85
CA PHE A 225 4.70 -12.60 -19.51
C PHE A 225 3.68 -11.50 -19.28
N GLY A 226 3.84 -10.32 -19.86
CA GLY A 226 2.75 -9.35 -19.93
C GLY A 226 1.92 -9.69 -21.16
N GLY A 227 0.69 -10.15 -20.99
CA GLY A 227 -0.22 -10.26 -22.12
C GLY A 227 -0.31 -8.89 -22.79
N ALA A 228 0.17 -8.77 -24.04
CA ALA A 228 -0.21 -7.65 -24.88
C ALA A 228 -1.74 -7.65 -24.88
N GLY A 229 -2.36 -6.56 -24.43
CA GLY A 229 -3.81 -6.58 -24.29
C GLY A 229 -4.46 -7.04 -25.60
N GLY A 230 -5.17 -8.17 -25.58
CA GLY A 230 -5.36 -9.01 -26.77
C GLY A 230 -5.90 -8.25 -27.99
N VAL A 231 -5.30 -8.43 -29.17
CA VAL A 231 -5.80 -7.79 -30.41
C VAL A 231 -6.86 -8.68 -31.08
N SER A 232 -8.01 -8.13 -31.47
CA SER A 232 -8.98 -8.82 -32.34
C SER A 232 -8.56 -8.72 -33.81
N SER A 233 -8.29 -9.83 -34.50
CA SER A 233 -7.90 -9.82 -35.93
C SER A 233 -9.04 -10.11 -36.92
N GLY A 234 -10.28 -10.33 -36.47
CA GLY A 234 -11.40 -10.74 -37.33
C GLY A 234 -12.11 -9.60 -38.06
N ARG A 235 -12.33 -9.76 -39.38
CA ARG A 235 -13.21 -8.87 -40.18
C ARG A 235 -14.66 -8.97 -39.68
N GLY A 236 -15.12 -7.96 -38.94
CA GLY A 236 -16.54 -7.72 -38.68
C GLY A 236 -17.04 -7.98 -37.26
N THR A 237 -16.19 -8.22 -36.27
CA THR A 237 -16.58 -8.33 -34.85
C THR A 237 -15.75 -7.38 -33.98
N GLU A 238 -16.42 -6.39 -33.40
CA GLU A 238 -15.85 -5.31 -32.57
C GLU A 238 -15.64 -5.73 -31.11
N ALA A 239 -14.73 -6.68 -30.87
CA ALA A 239 -14.41 -7.14 -29.51
C ALA A 239 -13.00 -6.70 -29.09
N GLY A 240 -12.85 -6.17 -27.88
CA GLY A 240 -11.55 -5.73 -27.37
C GLY A 240 -10.82 -6.77 -26.51
N GLY A 241 -9.50 -6.63 -26.44
CA GLY A 241 -8.64 -7.38 -25.52
C GLY A 241 -8.75 -6.93 -24.09
N GLY A 242 -8.49 -7.86 -23.17
CA GLY A 242 -8.28 -7.52 -21.76
C GLY A 242 -6.97 -6.76 -21.56
N GLY A 243 -6.89 -5.98 -20.49
CA GLY A 243 -5.66 -5.36 -20.03
C GLY A 243 -4.64 -6.42 -19.56
N GLY A 244 -3.36 -6.08 -19.73
CA GLY A 244 -2.23 -6.96 -19.55
C GLY A 244 -2.15 -7.58 -18.15
N GLY A 245 -1.63 -8.80 -18.14
CA GLY A 245 -1.58 -9.71 -17.00
C GLY A 245 -0.45 -10.72 -17.18
N PHE A 246 -0.11 -11.48 -16.13
CA PHE A 246 0.87 -12.56 -16.23
C PHE A 246 0.37 -13.67 -17.17
N THR A 247 1.10 -13.97 -18.25
CA THR A 247 0.84 -15.07 -19.21
C THR A 247 1.84 -16.23 -19.03
N GLN A 248 1.47 -17.44 -19.46
CA GLN A 248 2.40 -18.59 -19.46
C GLN A 248 3.44 -18.46 -20.58
N PRO A 249 4.68 -18.96 -20.38
CA PRO A 249 5.63 -19.17 -21.47
C PRO A 249 5.02 -20.08 -22.56
N GLY A 250 4.77 -19.53 -23.76
CA GLY A 250 4.25 -20.28 -24.91
C GLY A 250 2.73 -20.23 -25.11
N GLY A 251 1.98 -19.47 -24.31
CA GLY A 251 0.57 -19.15 -24.60
C GLY A 251 0.47 -18.18 -25.78
N ALA A 252 -0.13 -18.60 -26.90
CA ALA A 252 -0.25 -17.76 -28.08
C ALA A 252 -1.24 -16.60 -27.87
N PRO A 253 -1.00 -15.41 -28.44
CA PRO A 253 -2.06 -14.41 -28.64
C PRO A 253 -3.09 -15.04 -29.58
N SER A 254 -4.34 -15.23 -29.16
CA SER A 254 -5.31 -16.00 -29.95
C SER A 254 -5.64 -15.32 -31.28
N GLY A 255 -5.73 -16.11 -32.35
CA GLY A 255 -6.25 -15.66 -33.63
C GLY A 255 -7.73 -15.28 -33.57
N ASP A 256 -8.18 -14.49 -34.55
CA ASP A 256 -9.52 -14.01 -34.94
C ASP A 256 -10.51 -13.49 -33.87
N TYR A 257 -10.30 -13.78 -32.58
CA TYR A 257 -11.12 -13.40 -31.42
C TYR A 257 -10.24 -12.83 -30.30
N GLY A 258 -10.78 -11.93 -29.47
CA GLY A 258 -10.02 -11.13 -28.50
C GLY A 258 -9.21 -12.00 -27.53
N GLY A 259 -7.88 -11.87 -27.59
CA GLY A 259 -6.97 -12.61 -26.71
C GLY A 259 -7.22 -12.32 -25.23
N GLY A 260 -7.22 -13.37 -24.41
CA GLY A 260 -7.26 -13.23 -22.95
C GLY A 260 -5.97 -12.61 -22.42
N GLY A 261 -6.07 -11.61 -21.55
CA GLY A 261 -4.94 -10.99 -20.86
C GLY A 261 -4.43 -11.79 -19.66
N GLY A 262 -4.95 -12.99 -19.41
CA GLY A 262 -4.63 -13.83 -18.24
C GLY A 262 -4.11 -15.22 -18.61
N GLY A 263 -2.94 -15.59 -18.09
CA GLY A 263 -2.48 -16.98 -18.02
C GLY A 263 -3.20 -17.79 -16.94
N SER A 264 -2.87 -19.07 -16.82
CA SER A 264 -3.44 -20.05 -15.87
C SER A 264 -3.19 -19.77 -14.37
N SER A 265 -2.76 -18.57 -14.01
CA SER A 265 -2.44 -18.16 -12.64
C SER A 265 -3.67 -17.92 -11.77
N GLY A 266 -4.89 -18.09 -12.31
CA GLY A 266 -6.17 -17.91 -11.64
C GLY A 266 -6.51 -16.47 -11.25
N LEU A 267 -5.66 -15.49 -11.59
CA LEU A 267 -5.90 -14.06 -11.40
C LEU A 267 -6.32 -13.31 -12.67
N GLY A 268 -6.51 -14.03 -13.79
CA GLY A 268 -6.97 -13.45 -15.04
C GLY A 268 -8.14 -14.19 -15.68
N GLY A 269 -8.91 -13.48 -16.51
CA GLY A 269 -10.05 -14.05 -17.22
C GLY A 269 -9.62 -14.94 -18.39
N THR A 270 -10.16 -16.15 -18.46
CA THR A 270 -10.02 -17.07 -19.60
C THR A 270 -10.72 -16.52 -20.84
N ALA A 271 -10.10 -16.65 -22.01
CA ALA A 271 -10.71 -16.32 -23.30
C ALA A 271 -11.91 -17.23 -23.60
N GLY A 272 -12.96 -16.68 -24.22
CA GLY A 272 -14.12 -17.45 -24.68
C GLY A 272 -13.74 -18.36 -25.86
N VAL A 273 -14.05 -19.66 -25.78
CA VAL A 273 -13.92 -20.59 -26.91
C VAL A 273 -15.23 -20.60 -27.70
N TYR A 274 -15.22 -20.11 -28.94
CA TYR A 274 -16.32 -20.30 -29.89
C TYR A 274 -16.07 -21.59 -30.69
N GLN A 275 -16.94 -22.60 -30.57
CA GLN A 275 -17.00 -23.64 -31.60
C GLN A 275 -17.67 -23.04 -32.83
N VAL A 276 -16.92 -22.98 -33.94
CA VAL A 276 -17.47 -22.61 -35.23
C VAL A 276 -18.46 -23.70 -35.67
N ILE A 277 -19.76 -23.44 -35.54
CA ILE A 277 -20.75 -24.11 -36.39
C ILE A 277 -20.77 -23.29 -37.68
N ASP A 278 -20.05 -23.78 -38.68
CA ASP A 278 -20.16 -23.27 -40.05
C ASP A 278 -21.60 -23.51 -40.52
N ALA A 279 -22.38 -22.44 -40.62
CA ALA A 279 -23.75 -22.45 -41.11
C ALA A 279 -23.81 -22.46 -42.64
N THR A 280 -22.92 -23.21 -43.30
CA THR A 280 -22.95 -23.46 -44.74
C THR A 280 -22.74 -24.95 -45.08
N ILE A 281 -23.54 -25.84 -44.49
CA ILE A 281 -23.72 -27.20 -45.04
C ILE A 281 -25.00 -27.25 -45.87
N THR A 282 -24.86 -26.99 -47.17
CA THR A 282 -25.78 -27.53 -48.17
C THR A 282 -25.30 -28.92 -48.59
N GLY A 283 -26.05 -29.95 -48.25
CA GLY A 283 -25.96 -31.26 -48.90
C GLY A 283 -24.91 -32.22 -48.34
N GLU A 284 -25.42 -33.32 -47.77
CA GLU A 284 -24.89 -34.70 -47.85
C GLU A 284 -23.38 -34.89 -48.07
N ASP A 285 -22.62 -35.14 -47.01
CA ASP A 285 -21.95 -36.44 -46.76
C ASP A 285 -21.22 -36.41 -45.40
N SER A 286 -21.30 -37.53 -44.71
CA SER A 286 -20.71 -37.83 -43.42
C SER A 286 -19.17 -37.81 -43.43
N GLY A 287 -18.58 -36.98 -42.58
CA GLY A 287 -17.13 -37.00 -42.31
C GLY A 287 -16.75 -36.04 -41.19
N VAL A 288 -16.98 -36.46 -39.93
CA VAL A 288 -16.46 -35.75 -38.76
C VAL A 288 -14.93 -35.80 -38.80
N VAL A 289 -14.29 -34.75 -39.31
CA VAL A 289 -12.87 -34.51 -39.05
C VAL A 289 -12.80 -33.96 -37.63
N LYS A 290 -12.51 -34.83 -36.67
CA LYS A 290 -11.95 -34.39 -35.39
C LYS A 290 -10.55 -33.89 -35.72
N ASP A 291 -10.34 -32.59 -35.59
CA ASP A 291 -8.99 -32.08 -35.46
C ASP A 291 -8.46 -32.55 -34.11
N ASP A 292 -7.69 -33.64 -34.12
CA ASP A 292 -6.98 -34.19 -32.96
C ASP A 292 -5.66 -33.44 -32.67
N SER A 293 -5.53 -32.18 -33.11
CA SER A 293 -4.45 -31.32 -32.64
C SER A 293 -4.58 -31.14 -31.12
N PRO A 294 -3.52 -31.37 -30.31
CA PRO A 294 -3.60 -31.30 -28.86
C PRO A 294 -3.76 -29.84 -28.40
N GLY A 295 -4.99 -29.33 -28.45
CA GLY A 295 -5.42 -28.15 -27.70
C GLY A 295 -5.41 -28.50 -26.22
N GLY A 296 -4.71 -27.71 -25.41
CA GLY A 296 -4.56 -27.91 -23.98
C GLY A 296 -5.88 -27.78 -23.22
N GLY A 297 -6.71 -28.80 -23.28
CA GLY A 297 -7.87 -28.99 -22.43
C GLY A 297 -7.45 -29.54 -21.07
N GLY A 298 -7.69 -28.76 -20.01
CA GLY A 298 -7.84 -29.28 -18.66
C GLY A 298 -9.22 -29.93 -18.52
N LEU A 299 -9.25 -31.11 -17.91
CA LEU A 299 -10.35 -32.09 -17.92
C LEU A 299 -11.56 -31.68 -17.06
N GLY A 300 -12.76 -31.81 -17.64
CA GLY A 300 -13.90 -32.50 -17.00
C GLY A 300 -15.03 -31.64 -16.41
N GLY A 301 -16.15 -31.58 -17.13
CA GLY A 301 -17.45 -31.16 -16.62
C GLY A 301 -18.51 -31.02 -17.72
N ASP A 302 -19.05 -32.14 -18.21
CA ASP A 302 -20.19 -32.17 -19.13
C ASP A 302 -21.42 -31.49 -18.50
N GLY A 303 -22.09 -30.62 -19.27
CA GLY A 303 -23.27 -29.91 -18.77
C GLY A 303 -24.00 -29.01 -19.76
N GLY A 304 -24.32 -29.52 -20.96
CA GLY A 304 -25.53 -29.16 -21.71
C GLY A 304 -25.61 -27.79 -22.39
N GLY A 305 -25.39 -27.79 -23.72
CA GLY A 305 -26.06 -26.83 -24.58
C GLY A 305 -27.59 -27.00 -24.48
N GLY A 306 -28.32 -25.88 -24.44
CA GLY A 306 -29.77 -25.88 -24.39
C GLY A 306 -30.35 -24.67 -25.11
N ALA A 307 -31.05 -24.94 -26.21
CA ALA A 307 -31.81 -23.98 -26.98
C ALA A 307 -32.94 -23.32 -26.15
N GLY A 308 -33.43 -22.19 -26.65
CA GLY A 308 -34.23 -21.21 -25.90
C GLY A 308 -35.57 -21.69 -25.32
N SER A 309 -36.15 -20.83 -24.46
CA SER A 309 -37.57 -20.94 -24.12
C SER A 309 -38.22 -19.57 -23.87
N ASN A 310 -39.33 -19.34 -24.57
CA ASN A 310 -40.35 -18.36 -24.25
C ASN A 310 -41.20 -18.88 -23.06
N GLY A 311 -41.64 -18.00 -22.15
CA GLY A 311 -42.82 -18.26 -21.31
C GLY A 311 -42.78 -17.63 -19.92
N GLY A 312 -43.71 -16.72 -19.63
CA GLY A 312 -43.76 -15.89 -18.41
C GLY A 312 -44.21 -16.59 -17.12
N GLY A 313 -44.12 -15.87 -15.99
CA GLY A 313 -44.82 -16.25 -14.75
C GLY A 313 -44.21 -15.77 -13.42
N GLU A 314 -44.66 -14.58 -12.99
CA GLU A 314 -44.86 -14.09 -11.61
C GLU A 314 -43.70 -13.84 -10.62
N SER A 315 -43.55 -12.55 -10.29
CA SER A 315 -42.86 -11.99 -9.11
C SER A 315 -43.55 -12.36 -7.80
N ARG A 316 -42.77 -12.72 -6.76
CA ARG A 316 -43.10 -12.42 -5.35
C ARG A 316 -41.86 -12.03 -4.54
N SER A 317 -42.06 -11.02 -3.69
CA SER A 317 -41.10 -10.28 -2.88
C SER A 317 -40.62 -11.03 -1.62
N GLY A 318 -39.36 -10.81 -1.23
CA GLY A 318 -38.98 -10.42 0.14
C GLY A 318 -38.00 -11.33 0.90
N SER A 319 -36.73 -10.89 1.03
CA SER A 319 -35.80 -11.10 2.17
C SER A 319 -34.56 -10.17 2.00
N PRO A 320 -33.98 -9.57 3.05
CA PRO A 320 -32.93 -8.53 2.93
C PRO A 320 -31.50 -9.07 2.75
N PHE A 321 -31.34 -10.39 2.62
CA PHE A 321 -30.13 -11.07 2.17
C PHE A 321 -30.62 -12.27 1.35
N GLY A 322 -30.36 -12.32 0.04
CA GLY A 322 -30.83 -13.43 -0.79
C GLY A 322 -30.72 -13.18 -2.28
N ILE A 323 -29.73 -13.86 -2.88
CA ILE A 323 -29.50 -14.10 -4.30
C ILE A 323 -30.77 -14.65 -4.98
N GLY A 324 -31.04 -14.18 -6.20
CA GLY A 324 -32.06 -14.75 -7.07
C GLY A 324 -32.30 -13.93 -8.34
N GLY A 325 -31.41 -14.09 -9.33
CA GLY A 325 -31.66 -13.75 -10.74
C GLY A 325 -31.38 -15.00 -11.58
N ASN A 326 -32.37 -15.41 -12.39
CA ASN A 326 -32.40 -16.65 -13.15
C ASN A 326 -31.42 -16.67 -14.35
N ASP A 327 -30.88 -17.86 -14.64
CA ASP A 327 -30.37 -18.36 -15.93
C ASP A 327 -29.16 -17.70 -16.61
N THR A 328 -28.29 -17.03 -15.86
CA THR A 328 -26.89 -16.87 -16.27
C THR A 328 -25.98 -17.51 -15.24
N GLY A 329 -25.36 -18.63 -15.64
CA GLY A 329 -24.44 -19.38 -14.79
C GLY A 329 -23.41 -18.46 -14.16
N GLY A 330 -23.51 -18.30 -12.84
CA GLY A 330 -22.58 -17.53 -12.03
C GLY A 330 -21.18 -18.11 -12.19
N GLY A 331 -20.33 -17.40 -12.92
CA GLY A 331 -18.94 -17.72 -13.08
C GLY A 331 -18.17 -17.43 -11.79
N GLY A 332 -17.42 -18.41 -11.29
CA GLY A 332 -16.36 -18.16 -10.30
C GLY A 332 -15.24 -17.29 -10.90
N VAL A 333 -14.13 -17.14 -10.19
CA VAL A 333 -12.87 -16.69 -10.82
C VAL A 333 -12.61 -17.56 -12.06
N GLY A 334 -12.76 -17.01 -13.27
CA GLY A 334 -12.83 -17.79 -14.51
C GLY A 334 -14.24 -18.05 -15.06
N GLY A 335 -15.20 -17.19 -14.76
CA GLY A 335 -16.50 -17.12 -15.44
C GLY A 335 -16.39 -16.70 -16.90
N GLY A 336 -15.82 -17.54 -17.75
CA GLY A 336 -15.97 -17.45 -19.19
C GLY A 336 -17.42 -17.67 -19.58
N GLY A 337 -18.26 -16.65 -19.45
CA GLY A 337 -19.41 -16.53 -20.34
C GLY A 337 -18.85 -16.40 -21.76
N GLY A 338 -19.34 -17.20 -22.70
CA GLY A 338 -18.81 -17.35 -24.07
C GLY A 338 -18.90 -16.10 -24.96
N GLY A 339 -18.35 -14.97 -24.52
CA GLY A 339 -18.22 -13.72 -25.27
C GLY A 339 -16.90 -13.65 -26.01
N GLN A 340 -16.87 -12.80 -27.05
CA GLN A 340 -15.75 -12.62 -27.97
C GLN A 340 -14.62 -11.71 -27.43
N SER A 341 -14.78 -11.09 -26.25
CA SER A 341 -13.84 -10.13 -25.64
C SER A 341 -12.91 -10.76 -24.59
N GLY A 342 -11.68 -10.26 -24.50
CA GLY A 342 -10.65 -10.80 -23.60
C GLY A 342 -10.85 -10.41 -22.13
N GLY A 343 -10.60 -11.33 -21.20
CA GLY A 343 -10.55 -11.04 -19.77
C GLY A 343 -9.24 -10.35 -19.36
N GLY A 344 -9.29 -9.50 -18.32
CA GLY A 344 -8.10 -8.86 -17.75
C GLY A 344 -7.33 -9.78 -16.81
N GLY A 345 -6.03 -9.51 -16.62
CA GLY A 345 -5.17 -10.21 -15.65
C GLY A 345 -4.89 -9.39 -14.38
N PHE A 346 -3.83 -9.71 -13.63
CA PHE A 346 -3.46 -8.92 -12.44
C PHE A 346 -3.30 -7.44 -12.79
N GLY A 347 -4.21 -6.61 -12.28
CA GLY A 347 -4.27 -5.17 -12.53
C GLY A 347 -4.83 -4.75 -13.90
N GLY A 348 -5.27 -5.69 -14.73
CA GLY A 348 -5.85 -5.44 -16.05
C GLY A 348 -7.39 -5.46 -16.04
N GLY A 349 -8.02 -4.51 -16.71
CA GLY A 349 -9.47 -4.47 -16.94
C GLY A 349 -9.92 -5.44 -18.04
N GLY A 350 -11.20 -5.81 -18.04
CA GLY A 350 -11.77 -6.65 -19.10
C GLY A 350 -12.00 -5.88 -20.41
N GLY A 351 -11.92 -6.57 -21.55
CA GLY A 351 -12.26 -6.00 -22.86
C GLY A 351 -13.77 -5.78 -23.00
N GLY A 352 -14.16 -4.66 -23.59
CA GLY A 352 -15.55 -4.32 -23.93
C GLY A 352 -15.96 -4.78 -25.33
N ASN A 353 -17.19 -4.43 -25.71
CA ASN A 353 -17.77 -4.72 -27.02
C ASN A 353 -18.37 -3.48 -27.70
N GLY A 354 -18.28 -3.44 -29.03
CA GLY A 354 -18.77 -2.38 -29.90
C GLY A 354 -20.02 -2.68 -30.73
N VAL A 355 -20.75 -1.62 -31.06
CA VAL A 355 -21.87 -1.65 -32.02
C VAL A 355 -21.46 -1.05 -33.36
N SER A 356 -21.28 -1.86 -34.40
CA SER A 356 -21.77 -1.55 -35.75
C SER A 356 -21.93 -2.79 -36.65
N GLY A 357 -23.17 -3.24 -36.84
CA GLY A 357 -23.50 -4.21 -37.90
C GLY A 357 -24.82 -4.96 -37.71
N PRO A 358 -25.61 -5.18 -38.78
CA PRO A 358 -26.87 -5.93 -38.72
C PRO A 358 -26.70 -7.45 -38.50
N SER A 359 -25.46 -7.93 -38.31
CA SER A 359 -25.11 -9.35 -38.12
C SER A 359 -24.43 -9.65 -36.77
N ALA A 360 -24.40 -8.68 -35.83
CA ALA A 360 -23.80 -8.92 -34.52
C ALA A 360 -24.66 -9.89 -33.71
N SER A 361 -24.15 -11.07 -33.38
CA SER A 361 -24.72 -11.93 -32.34
C SER A 361 -24.42 -11.36 -30.95
N GLY A 362 -25.22 -11.69 -29.93
CA GLY A 362 -25.05 -11.16 -28.56
C GLY A 362 -23.69 -11.48 -27.98
N THR A 363 -22.88 -10.45 -27.76
CA THR A 363 -21.50 -10.57 -27.30
C THR A 363 -21.37 -10.02 -25.89
N SER A 364 -20.87 -10.88 -24.99
CA SER A 364 -20.58 -10.53 -23.61
C SER A 364 -19.27 -9.76 -23.49
N GLY A 365 -19.17 -8.91 -22.46
CA GLY A 365 -17.93 -8.22 -22.08
C GLY A 365 -17.00 -9.13 -21.27
N GLY A 366 -15.70 -8.84 -21.31
CA GLY A 366 -14.67 -9.60 -20.60
C GLY A 366 -14.66 -9.27 -19.11
N GLY A 367 -14.40 -10.26 -18.25
CA GLY A 367 -14.22 -10.01 -16.82
C GLY A 367 -12.91 -9.27 -16.53
N GLY A 368 -12.89 -8.43 -15.49
CA GLY A 368 -11.67 -7.82 -14.96
C GLY A 368 -10.83 -8.83 -14.17
N GLY A 369 -9.51 -8.60 -14.10
CA GLY A 369 -8.63 -9.36 -13.20
C GLY A 369 -8.49 -8.66 -11.83
N PHE A 370 -7.54 -9.09 -10.99
CA PHE A 370 -7.37 -8.47 -9.66
C PHE A 370 -7.23 -6.94 -9.75
N GLY A 371 -8.16 -6.19 -9.16
CA GLY A 371 -8.19 -4.73 -9.23
C GLY A 371 -8.61 -4.12 -10.58
N GLY A 372 -8.94 -4.94 -11.58
CA GLY A 372 -9.44 -4.48 -12.88
C GLY A 372 -10.96 -4.48 -12.94
N GLY A 373 -11.53 -3.46 -13.60
CA GLY A 373 -12.98 -3.38 -13.87
C GLY A 373 -13.42 -4.36 -14.96
N GLY A 374 -14.70 -4.69 -14.98
CA GLY A 374 -15.31 -5.53 -16.03
C GLY A 374 -15.56 -4.75 -17.32
N GLY A 375 -15.57 -5.44 -18.46
CA GLY A 375 -15.84 -4.85 -19.77
C GLY A 375 -17.33 -4.67 -20.05
N GLY A 376 -17.68 -3.64 -20.82
CA GLY A 376 -19.06 -3.41 -21.27
C GLY A 376 -19.51 -4.45 -22.32
N ALA A 377 -20.80 -4.78 -22.33
CA ALA A 377 -21.41 -5.71 -23.29
C ALA A 377 -22.35 -5.01 -24.27
N ASN A 378 -23.07 -5.77 -25.10
CA ASN A 378 -24.18 -5.28 -25.91
C ASN A 378 -25.38 -6.27 -25.86
N THR A 379 -26.51 -5.86 -25.26
CA THR A 379 -27.72 -6.70 -25.11
C THR A 379 -28.70 -6.65 -26.25
N VAL A 380 -28.54 -5.80 -27.27
CA VAL A 380 -29.46 -5.77 -28.43
C VAL A 380 -29.59 -7.18 -29.06
N TYR A 381 -28.59 -8.04 -28.84
CA TYR A 381 -28.57 -9.43 -29.28
C TYR A 381 -28.34 -10.47 -28.16
N GLY A 382 -28.41 -10.07 -26.88
CA GLY A 382 -28.36 -11.00 -25.72
C GLY A 382 -27.02 -11.17 -24.97
N GLY A 383 -26.02 -10.30 -25.15
CA GLY A 383 -24.74 -10.37 -24.43
C GLY A 383 -24.79 -9.89 -22.97
N ALA A 384 -23.95 -10.43 -22.08
CA ALA A 384 -23.88 -10.06 -20.66
C ALA A 384 -22.64 -9.21 -20.34
N ALA A 385 -22.78 -8.21 -19.47
CA ALA A 385 -21.65 -7.37 -19.04
C ALA A 385 -20.59 -8.19 -18.28
N GLY A 386 -19.33 -7.80 -18.44
CA GLY A 386 -18.22 -8.43 -17.74
C GLY A 386 -18.22 -8.04 -16.26
N PRO A 387 -18.03 -9.00 -15.33
CA PRO A 387 -17.85 -8.68 -13.92
C PRO A 387 -16.49 -8.03 -13.67
N GLY A 388 -16.39 -7.16 -12.67
CA GLY A 388 -15.13 -6.68 -12.13
C GLY A 388 -14.37 -7.80 -11.40
N GLY A 389 -13.05 -7.67 -11.32
CA GLY A 389 -12.27 -8.50 -10.41
C GLY A 389 -12.31 -7.96 -8.98
N PHE A 390 -11.45 -8.48 -8.09
CA PHE A 390 -11.43 -8.03 -6.69
C PHE A 390 -11.22 -6.50 -6.59
N GLY A 391 -12.21 -5.79 -6.06
CA GLY A 391 -12.23 -4.33 -5.96
C GLY A 391 -12.42 -3.58 -7.28
N GLY A 392 -12.58 -4.27 -8.41
CA GLY A 392 -12.99 -3.66 -9.68
C GLY A 392 -14.51 -3.54 -9.75
N GLY A 393 -15.00 -2.50 -10.44
CA GLY A 393 -16.43 -2.34 -10.69
C GLY A 393 -16.90 -3.24 -11.83
N ASP A 394 -18.15 -3.69 -11.75
CA ASP A 394 -18.82 -4.40 -12.82
C ASP A 394 -19.08 -3.48 -14.04
N GLY A 395 -18.90 -4.06 -15.24
CA GLY A 395 -19.35 -3.44 -16.46
C GLY A 395 -20.88 -3.41 -16.56
N ASN A 396 -21.40 -2.66 -17.52
CA ASN A 396 -22.81 -2.68 -17.88
C ASN A 396 -23.00 -2.89 -19.40
N LEU A 397 -24.20 -2.57 -19.87
CA LEU A 397 -24.63 -2.76 -21.26
C LEU A 397 -23.95 -1.86 -22.30
N PHE A 398 -23.17 -0.86 -21.88
CA PHE A 398 -22.59 0.13 -22.80
C PHE A 398 -21.26 0.71 -22.30
N ALA A 399 -20.73 0.24 -21.17
CA ALA A 399 -19.51 0.74 -20.55
C ALA A 399 -18.89 -0.30 -19.63
N GLY A 400 -17.58 -0.31 -19.53
CA GLY A 400 -16.88 -1.08 -18.52
C GLY A 400 -16.93 -0.41 -17.15
N GLY A 401 -16.63 -1.19 -16.11
CA GLY A 401 -16.51 -0.71 -14.74
C GLY A 401 -15.15 -0.10 -14.45
N GLY A 402 -15.07 0.71 -13.39
CA GLY A 402 -13.82 1.32 -12.95
C GLY A 402 -12.85 0.31 -12.34
N GLY A 403 -11.54 0.54 -12.46
CA GLY A 403 -10.53 -0.23 -11.75
C GLY A 403 -10.42 0.17 -10.28
N ALA A 404 -9.70 -0.62 -9.48
CA ALA A 404 -9.49 -0.38 -8.06
C ALA A 404 -8.31 0.57 -7.78
N GLY A 405 -8.35 1.29 -6.67
CA GLY A 405 -7.18 1.94 -6.07
C GLY A 405 -6.81 1.26 -4.76
N MET A 406 -5.56 0.81 -4.63
CA MET A 406 -5.13 0.03 -3.46
C MET A 406 -3.81 0.53 -2.89
N GLY A 407 -3.77 0.74 -1.58
CA GLY A 407 -2.54 1.13 -0.88
C GLY A 407 -2.12 2.54 -1.24
N GLY A 408 -2.84 3.55 -0.75
CA GLY A 408 -2.57 4.94 -1.12
C GLY A 408 -1.12 5.37 -0.87
N ALA A 409 -0.47 4.79 0.14
CA ALA A 409 0.97 4.90 0.35
C ALA A 409 1.72 3.66 -0.17
N ILE A 410 1.37 2.47 0.32
CA ILE A 410 2.13 1.23 0.08
C ILE A 410 1.19 0.12 -0.39
N PHE A 411 1.56 -0.53 -1.49
CA PHE A 411 1.03 -1.83 -1.88
C PHE A 411 2.10 -2.89 -1.64
N ASN A 412 1.88 -3.76 -0.65
CA ASN A 412 2.77 -4.86 -0.31
C ASN A 412 2.24 -6.16 -0.91
N PHE A 413 2.97 -6.78 -1.82
CA PHE A 413 2.55 -7.94 -2.59
C PHE A 413 3.54 -9.08 -2.46
N TYR A 414 3.23 -10.10 -1.66
CA TYR A 414 4.16 -11.16 -1.25
C TYR A 414 5.45 -10.71 -0.55
N GLY A 415 5.65 -9.40 -0.40
CA GLY A 415 6.80 -8.80 0.26
C GLY A 415 6.66 -8.76 1.78
N ASP A 416 7.76 -8.35 2.42
CA ASP A 416 7.83 -8.06 3.84
C ASP A 416 8.01 -6.55 4.02
N ALA A 417 7.15 -5.92 4.82
CA ALA A 417 7.25 -4.51 5.16
C ALA A 417 7.33 -4.29 6.68
N VAL A 418 8.35 -3.58 7.14
CA VAL A 418 8.54 -3.17 8.53
C VAL A 418 8.46 -1.66 8.62
N ILE A 419 7.47 -1.16 9.35
CA ILE A 419 7.19 0.27 9.52
C ILE A 419 7.42 0.62 10.98
N THR A 420 8.49 1.36 11.25
CA THR A 420 8.94 1.72 12.60
C THR A 420 9.10 3.23 12.70
N ASN A 421 8.70 3.82 13.84
CA ASN A 421 8.83 5.26 14.09
C ASN A 421 8.33 6.15 12.93
N SER A 422 7.32 5.71 12.18
CA SER A 422 6.97 6.34 10.90
C SER A 422 5.56 6.93 10.95
N THR A 423 5.34 7.99 10.17
CA THR A 423 4.03 8.63 10.04
C THR A 423 3.48 8.44 8.62
N LEU A 424 2.39 7.69 8.48
CA LEU A 424 1.67 7.55 7.21
C LEU A 424 0.37 8.35 7.33
N SER A 425 0.27 9.49 6.63
CA SER A 425 -0.86 10.40 6.80
C SER A 425 -1.32 11.06 5.51
N ASN A 426 -2.62 11.37 5.40
CA ASN A 426 -3.21 11.98 4.20
C ASN A 426 -2.98 11.20 2.89
N ASN A 427 -2.75 9.88 2.97
CA ASN A 427 -2.69 9.03 1.79
C ASN A 427 -4.10 8.57 1.41
N SER A 428 -4.35 8.40 0.11
CA SER A 428 -5.69 8.08 -0.40
C SER A 428 -5.68 6.90 -1.35
N ALA A 429 -6.64 6.00 -1.16
CA ALA A 429 -6.96 4.93 -2.10
C ALA A 429 -8.39 5.12 -2.63
N SER A 430 -8.55 5.23 -3.95
CA SER A 430 -9.85 5.43 -4.61
C SER A 430 -9.98 4.56 -5.84
N GLY A 431 -11.13 3.92 -6.02
CA GLY A 431 -11.42 3.31 -7.32
C GLY A 431 -11.58 4.36 -8.42
N GLY A 432 -11.41 3.90 -9.65
CA GLY A 432 -11.77 4.65 -10.85
C GLY A 432 -13.29 4.66 -11.05
N THR A 433 -13.78 5.64 -11.80
CA THR A 433 -15.21 5.76 -12.05
C THR A 433 -15.64 4.83 -13.19
N GLY A 434 -16.75 4.11 -12.99
CA GLY A 434 -17.51 3.56 -14.11
C GLY A 434 -18.15 4.70 -14.93
N ALA A 435 -18.48 4.45 -16.19
CA ALA A 435 -19.12 5.44 -17.03
C ALA A 435 -20.64 5.48 -16.79
N ASN A 436 -21.19 6.70 -16.76
CA ASN A 436 -22.63 6.95 -16.75
C ASN A 436 -23.10 7.31 -18.16
N GLN A 437 -23.91 6.46 -18.79
CA GLN A 437 -24.53 6.74 -20.09
C GLN A 437 -26.01 7.11 -19.92
N GLY A 438 -26.28 8.36 -19.56
CA GLY A 438 -27.65 8.93 -19.56
C GLY A 438 -28.63 8.26 -18.59
N THR A 439 -29.73 7.69 -19.10
CA THR A 439 -30.87 7.18 -18.31
C THR A 439 -30.74 5.73 -17.83
N GLN A 440 -29.62 5.05 -18.12
CA GLN A 440 -29.36 3.68 -17.66
C GLN A 440 -28.50 3.68 -16.40
N THR A 441 -28.58 2.61 -15.60
CA THR A 441 -27.69 2.42 -14.44
C THR A 441 -26.24 2.43 -14.92
N GLY A 442 -25.44 3.40 -14.46
CA GLY A 442 -24.02 3.48 -14.80
C GLY A 442 -23.28 2.19 -14.47
N SER A 443 -22.16 1.95 -15.14
CA SER A 443 -21.27 0.88 -14.71
C SER A 443 -20.70 1.23 -13.34
N GLU A 444 -20.29 0.21 -12.59
CA GLU A 444 -19.88 0.41 -11.21
C GLU A 444 -18.48 1.04 -11.16
N SER A 445 -18.26 1.89 -10.17
CA SER A 445 -16.92 2.37 -9.84
C SER A 445 -16.15 1.27 -9.13
N GLY A 446 -14.83 1.28 -9.28
CA GLY A 446 -13.98 0.40 -8.47
C GLY A 446 -13.93 0.84 -7.00
N ASP A 447 -13.28 0.01 -6.21
CA ASP A 447 -13.05 0.21 -4.79
C ASP A 447 -11.73 0.92 -4.51
N GLY A 448 -11.71 1.64 -3.38
CA GLY A 448 -10.53 2.22 -2.76
C GLY A 448 -10.24 1.47 -1.47
N LEU A 449 -9.14 0.70 -1.42
CA LEU A 449 -8.83 -0.21 -0.32
C LEU A 449 -7.44 0.10 0.27
N GLY A 450 -7.33 0.19 1.59
CA GLY A 450 -6.03 0.43 2.21
C GLY A 450 -5.55 1.85 1.98
N GLY A 451 -6.16 2.84 2.63
CA GLY A 451 -5.85 4.27 2.40
C GLY A 451 -4.37 4.59 2.58
N ALA A 452 -3.71 3.96 3.56
CA ALA A 452 -2.25 3.94 3.67
C ALA A 452 -1.65 2.65 3.08
N VAL A 453 -1.97 1.49 3.65
CA VAL A 453 -1.32 0.21 3.28
C VAL A 453 -2.35 -0.79 2.78
N PHE A 454 -2.07 -1.40 1.63
CA PHE A 454 -2.70 -2.63 1.18
C PHE A 454 -1.69 -3.77 1.22
N ASN A 455 -1.99 -4.84 1.94
CA ASN A 455 -1.14 -6.02 2.05
C ASN A 455 -1.82 -7.21 1.38
N LEU A 456 -1.18 -7.79 0.38
CA LEU A 456 -1.64 -8.93 -0.41
C LEU A 456 -0.68 -10.10 -0.26
N ASP A 457 -1.11 -11.14 0.48
CA ASP A 457 -0.34 -12.37 0.71
C ASP A 457 1.12 -12.12 1.17
N GLY A 458 1.36 -11.00 1.85
CA GLY A 458 2.65 -10.60 2.41
C GLY A 458 2.60 -10.37 3.92
N SER A 459 3.71 -9.87 4.48
CA SER A 459 3.82 -9.54 5.90
C SER A 459 4.01 -8.04 6.10
N VAL A 460 3.27 -7.46 7.04
CA VAL A 460 3.44 -6.06 7.47
C VAL A 460 3.58 -6.01 8.99
N SER A 461 4.64 -5.38 9.49
CA SER A 461 4.83 -5.09 10.91
C SER A 461 4.87 -3.59 11.14
N ILE A 462 3.90 -3.08 11.89
CA ILE A 462 3.81 -1.67 12.27
C ILE A 462 4.15 -1.56 13.76
N SER A 463 5.26 -0.88 14.05
CA SER A 463 5.69 -0.64 15.41
C SER A 463 5.90 0.84 15.66
N SER A 464 5.47 1.34 16.82
CA SER A 464 5.86 2.68 17.27
C SER A 464 5.54 3.78 16.23
N SER A 465 4.44 3.63 15.49
CA SER A 465 4.12 4.39 14.28
C SER A 465 2.69 4.93 14.28
N THR A 466 2.47 6.03 13.55
CA THR A 466 1.16 6.68 13.42
C THR A 466 0.66 6.56 11.99
N VAL A 467 -0.47 5.87 11.80
CA VAL A 467 -1.18 5.75 10.53
C VAL A 467 -2.54 6.40 10.69
N ALA A 468 -2.68 7.65 10.23
CA ALA A 468 -3.85 8.47 10.53
C ALA A 468 -4.21 9.42 9.38
N SER A 469 -5.44 9.93 9.33
CA SER A 469 -5.91 10.85 8.27
C SER A 469 -5.81 10.29 6.83
N ASN A 470 -5.63 8.97 6.68
CA ASN A 470 -5.65 8.31 5.37
C ASN A 470 -7.09 7.98 4.99
N THR A 471 -7.41 8.03 3.70
CA THR A 471 -8.77 7.83 3.19
C THR A 471 -8.85 6.64 2.24
N SER A 472 -9.93 5.88 2.33
CA SER A 472 -10.25 4.79 1.41
C SER A 472 -11.74 4.89 1.04
N SER A 473 -12.13 4.65 -0.21
CA SER A 473 -13.55 4.72 -0.58
C SER A 473 -14.36 3.51 -0.10
N SER A 474 -13.71 2.36 0.13
CA SER A 474 -14.38 1.08 0.39
C SER A 474 -13.84 0.31 1.62
N GLY A 475 -12.81 0.83 2.30
CA GLY A 475 -12.42 0.39 3.65
C GLY A 475 -10.92 0.16 3.87
N GLY A 476 -10.56 0.05 5.15
CA GLY A 476 -9.17 -0.06 5.58
C GLY A 476 -8.45 1.28 5.45
N ASP A 477 -8.95 2.32 6.12
CA ASP A 477 -8.35 3.66 6.02
C ASP A 477 -6.85 3.63 6.34
N ALA A 478 -6.45 2.88 7.37
CA ALA A 478 -5.04 2.65 7.67
C ALA A 478 -4.50 1.44 6.91
N VAL A 479 -5.08 0.25 7.11
CA VAL A 479 -4.57 -0.99 6.53
C VAL A 479 -5.70 -1.87 6.00
N TYR A 480 -5.53 -2.39 4.80
CA TYR A 480 -6.30 -3.50 4.26
C TYR A 480 -5.38 -4.73 4.11
N ASN A 481 -5.65 -5.78 4.87
CA ASN A 481 -4.87 -7.01 4.88
C ASN A 481 -5.66 -8.12 4.18
N LEU A 482 -5.21 -8.56 3.01
CA LEU A 482 -5.90 -9.53 2.17
C LEU A 482 -5.03 -10.77 1.95
N SER A 483 -5.56 -11.93 2.28
CA SER A 483 -4.98 -13.20 1.81
C SER A 483 -5.85 -13.82 0.74
N LEU A 484 -5.27 -14.00 -0.46
CA LEU A 484 -5.89 -14.77 -1.53
C LEU A 484 -5.53 -16.25 -1.44
N GLY A 485 -4.41 -16.60 -0.81
CA GLY A 485 -4.00 -17.99 -0.54
C GLY A 485 -3.52 -18.77 -1.75
N ASN A 486 -2.58 -19.69 -1.54
CA ASN A 486 -2.11 -20.63 -2.55
C ASN A 486 -2.89 -21.92 -2.37
N LEU A 487 -3.63 -22.36 -3.39
CA LEU A 487 -4.20 -23.70 -3.39
C LEU A 487 -3.31 -24.63 -4.22
N PRO A 488 -3.11 -25.88 -3.75
CA PRO A 488 -2.25 -26.85 -4.40
C PRO A 488 -2.71 -27.12 -5.84
N ASP A 489 -1.71 -27.34 -6.67
CA ASP A 489 -1.73 -27.66 -8.08
C ASP A 489 -2.90 -28.64 -8.39
N GLY A 490 -3.93 -28.18 -9.10
CA GLY A 490 -4.95 -29.05 -9.70
C GLY A 490 -6.22 -29.36 -8.90
N ALA A 491 -6.63 -28.56 -7.91
CA ALA A 491 -7.97 -28.68 -7.33
C ALA A 491 -9.03 -27.89 -8.13
N ALA A 492 -10.12 -28.54 -8.52
CA ALA A 492 -11.25 -27.91 -9.22
C ALA A 492 -12.04 -26.95 -8.29
N PRO A 493 -12.52 -25.80 -8.79
CA PRO A 493 -13.23 -24.80 -7.98
C PRO A 493 -14.66 -25.26 -7.62
N PRO A 494 -15.12 -25.09 -6.35
CA PRO A 494 -16.53 -25.18 -6.03
C PRO A 494 -17.28 -23.88 -6.40
N SER A 495 -18.50 -24.03 -6.89
CA SER A 495 -19.38 -22.98 -7.40
C SER A 495 -20.14 -22.27 -6.28
N SER A 496 -19.71 -21.08 -5.85
CA SER A 496 -20.57 -19.95 -5.42
C SER A 496 -19.77 -18.79 -4.81
N SER A 497 -19.89 -17.60 -5.41
CA SER A 497 -19.96 -16.25 -4.79
C SER A 497 -18.99 -15.81 -3.66
N SER A 498 -17.93 -16.53 -3.31
CA SER A 498 -16.99 -16.11 -2.26
C SER A 498 -15.54 -16.58 -2.40
N ASP A 499 -15.14 -17.22 -3.51
CA ASP A 499 -13.84 -17.90 -3.58
C ASP A 499 -12.93 -17.35 -4.69
N VAL A 500 -11.92 -16.58 -4.28
CA VAL A 500 -10.68 -16.34 -5.06
C VAL A 500 -9.69 -17.43 -4.66
N SER A 501 -9.73 -18.58 -5.34
CA SER A 501 -9.10 -19.82 -4.85
C SER A 501 -8.26 -20.56 -5.89
N SER A 502 -7.45 -19.85 -6.68
CA SER A 502 -6.40 -20.46 -7.49
C SER A 502 -5.23 -19.48 -7.62
N ASN A 503 -4.43 -19.29 -6.57
CA ASN A 503 -3.24 -18.44 -6.64
C ASN A 503 -1.98 -19.33 -6.65
N SER A 504 -1.24 -19.34 -7.75
CA SER A 504 0.14 -19.82 -7.79
C SER A 504 0.86 -18.96 -8.82
N LEU A 505 1.21 -17.74 -8.40
CA LEU A 505 1.82 -16.74 -9.29
C LEU A 505 3.33 -16.96 -9.51
N PHE A 506 4.00 -17.71 -8.62
CA PHE A 506 5.48 -17.76 -8.57
C PHE A 506 6.07 -19.13 -8.19
N ALA A 507 5.38 -20.23 -8.49
CA ALA A 507 6.01 -21.54 -8.33
C ALA A 507 7.06 -21.75 -9.43
N GLU A 508 8.34 -21.52 -9.11
CA GLU A 508 9.43 -22.12 -9.89
C GLU A 508 9.27 -23.65 -9.85
N PRO A 509 9.47 -24.38 -10.96
CA PRO A 509 9.51 -25.83 -10.94
C PRO A 509 10.56 -26.32 -9.92
N GLY A 510 10.10 -26.87 -8.79
CA GLY A 510 10.96 -27.51 -7.78
C GLY A 510 11.33 -26.70 -6.54
N THR A 511 10.79 -25.50 -6.33
CA THR A 511 10.84 -24.84 -5.01
C THR A 511 9.51 -25.02 -4.25
N ALA A 512 9.58 -25.12 -2.91
CA ALA A 512 8.37 -25.27 -2.10
C ALA A 512 7.46 -24.03 -2.26
N PRO A 513 6.14 -24.19 -2.45
CA PRO A 513 5.21 -23.06 -2.53
C PRO A 513 5.35 -22.19 -1.29
N ARG A 514 5.58 -20.87 -1.45
CA ARG A 514 5.48 -19.94 -0.32
C ARG A 514 4.05 -20.04 0.23
N PRO A 515 3.85 -20.11 1.56
CA PRO A 515 2.51 -20.04 2.12
C PRO A 515 1.94 -18.64 1.87
N ALA A 516 1.08 -18.48 0.85
CA ALA A 516 0.37 -17.23 0.60
C ALA A 516 -0.59 -16.97 1.76
N SER A 517 -0.14 -16.08 2.64
CA SER A 517 -0.80 -15.69 3.87
C SER A 517 -0.57 -14.22 4.06
N ALA A 518 -1.57 -13.50 4.58
CA ALA A 518 -1.45 -12.09 4.84
C ALA A 518 -1.32 -11.85 6.34
N ALA A 519 -0.14 -11.42 6.79
CA ALA A 519 0.15 -11.18 8.19
C ALA A 519 0.26 -9.68 8.47
N LEU A 520 -0.44 -9.21 9.50
CA LEU A 520 -0.29 -7.86 10.03
C LEU A 520 0.03 -7.92 11.52
N ARG A 521 1.19 -7.39 11.91
CA ARG A 521 1.57 -7.17 13.31
C ARG A 521 1.47 -5.69 13.66
N ILE A 522 0.87 -5.38 14.80
CA ILE A 522 0.74 -4.00 15.29
C ILE A 522 1.24 -3.93 16.73
N GLU A 523 2.15 -3.01 17.00
CA GLU A 523 2.73 -2.78 18.33
C GLU A 523 2.97 -1.30 18.60
N ASN A 524 2.67 -0.85 19.82
CA ASN A 524 2.93 0.52 20.26
C ASN A 524 2.45 1.62 19.27
N SER A 525 1.36 1.36 18.54
CA SER A 525 1.00 2.15 17.36
C SER A 525 -0.41 2.73 17.42
N ILE A 526 -0.62 3.77 16.61
CA ILE A 526 -1.91 4.43 16.40
C ILE A 526 -2.34 4.21 14.96
N LEU A 527 -3.45 3.51 14.76
CA LEU A 527 -4.13 3.37 13.48
C LEU A 527 -5.51 4.03 13.60
N SER A 528 -5.63 5.22 13.04
CA SER A 528 -6.85 6.03 13.09
C SER A 528 -7.77 5.72 11.91
N ARG A 529 -9.06 6.00 12.11
CA ARG A 529 -10.06 5.98 11.04
C ARG A 529 -10.37 7.42 10.65
N SER A 530 -10.47 7.68 9.35
CA SER A 530 -10.64 9.04 8.81
C SER A 530 -11.98 9.21 8.12
N VAL A 531 -12.54 8.14 7.55
CA VAL A 531 -13.84 8.14 6.85
C VAL A 531 -14.91 7.53 7.76
N ALA A 532 -16.10 8.17 7.81
CA ALA A 532 -17.23 7.65 8.56
C ALA A 532 -17.75 6.35 7.93
N GLY A 533 -17.97 5.31 8.74
CA GLY A 533 -18.45 4.00 8.26
C GLY A 533 -17.33 3.00 7.95
N ASN A 534 -16.12 3.47 7.61
CA ASN A 534 -14.98 2.59 7.38
C ASN A 534 -14.42 1.99 8.68
N ALA A 535 -13.48 1.07 8.56
CA ALA A 535 -12.63 0.62 9.65
C ALA A 535 -11.19 1.10 9.43
N ALA A 536 -10.44 1.33 10.51
CA ALA A 536 -9.00 1.59 10.40
C ALA A 536 -8.28 0.37 9.82
N VAL A 537 -8.63 -0.84 10.27
CA VAL A 537 -8.04 -2.10 9.79
C VAL A 537 -9.12 -3.02 9.23
N VAL A 538 -8.94 -3.47 8.01
CA VAL A 538 -9.71 -4.58 7.43
C VAL A 538 -8.81 -5.80 7.31
N ASN A 539 -9.26 -6.94 7.83
CA ASN A 539 -8.59 -8.23 7.64
C ASN A 539 -9.50 -9.16 6.86
N ASN A 540 -9.14 -9.45 5.62
CA ASN A 540 -9.94 -10.22 4.68
C ASN A 540 -9.23 -11.52 4.29
N ARG A 541 -9.87 -12.64 4.60
CA ARG A 541 -9.46 -13.96 4.15
C ARG A 541 -10.36 -14.33 2.96
N ALA A 542 -9.77 -14.44 1.77
CA ALA A 542 -10.45 -15.08 0.65
C ALA A 542 -10.26 -16.60 0.74
N SER A 543 -9.02 -17.12 0.59
CA SER A 543 -8.74 -18.55 0.76
C SER A 543 -7.62 -18.84 1.77
N GLY A 544 -6.51 -18.12 1.69
CA GLY A 544 -5.34 -18.26 2.57
C GLY A 544 -5.53 -17.64 3.95
N PRO A 545 -4.66 -17.95 4.93
CA PRO A 545 -4.79 -17.40 6.26
C PRO A 545 -4.46 -15.90 6.25
N ALA A 546 -5.47 -15.06 6.52
CA ALA A 546 -5.31 -13.66 6.82
C ALA A 546 -5.33 -13.43 8.33
N GLN A 547 -4.21 -12.96 8.90
CA GLN A 547 -3.98 -12.90 10.34
C GLN A 547 -3.55 -11.52 10.79
N VAL A 548 -4.18 -11.02 11.86
CA VAL A 548 -3.72 -9.83 12.57
C VAL A 548 -3.27 -10.21 13.97
N PHE A 549 -2.12 -9.69 14.40
CA PHE A 549 -1.60 -9.82 15.75
C PHE A 549 -1.31 -8.45 16.37
N THR A 550 -1.95 -8.15 17.50
CA THR A 550 -1.69 -6.93 18.27
C THR A 550 -0.84 -7.24 19.50
N ALA A 551 0.39 -6.72 19.53
CA ALA A 551 1.28 -6.80 20.68
C ALA A 551 1.12 -5.56 21.57
N GLY A 552 1.03 -5.79 22.89
CA GLY A 552 0.91 -4.70 23.85
C GLY A 552 -0.31 -3.81 23.64
N ARG A 553 -0.20 -2.55 24.05
CA ARG A 553 -1.28 -1.56 23.89
C ARG A 553 -1.15 -0.89 22.52
N ASN A 554 -2.29 -0.69 21.87
CA ASN A 554 -2.42 -0.01 20.58
C ASN A 554 -3.74 0.75 20.54
N ILE A 555 -3.80 1.83 19.76
CA ILE A 555 -5.06 2.47 19.39
C ILE A 555 -5.39 2.05 17.96
N VAL A 556 -6.52 1.37 17.77
CA VAL A 556 -7.04 1.00 16.43
C VAL A 556 -8.51 1.39 16.38
N GLN A 557 -8.84 2.41 15.59
CA GLN A 557 -10.18 2.98 15.52
C GLN A 557 -11.13 2.16 14.63
N GLY A 558 -11.53 1.00 15.15
CA GLY A 558 -12.42 0.07 14.46
C GLY A 558 -11.65 -0.90 13.56
N TYR A 559 -12.13 -2.13 13.51
CA TYR A 559 -11.60 -3.18 12.65
C TYR A 559 -12.72 -4.08 12.12
N GLN A 560 -12.51 -4.65 10.94
CA GLN A 560 -13.42 -5.60 10.30
C GLN A 560 -12.68 -6.89 9.95
N ARG A 561 -13.41 -8.01 9.96
CA ARG A 561 -12.89 -9.34 9.64
C ARG A 561 -13.85 -10.04 8.69
N PHE A 562 -13.33 -10.57 7.59
CA PHE A 562 -14.09 -11.28 6.56
C PHE A 562 -13.52 -12.70 6.36
N GLY A 563 -14.35 -13.63 5.86
CA GLY A 563 -13.92 -14.99 5.52
C GLY A 563 -13.28 -15.81 6.65
N GLY A 564 -13.65 -15.52 7.90
CA GLY A 564 -13.06 -16.16 9.08
C GLY A 564 -11.61 -15.75 9.36
N ALA A 565 -11.17 -14.58 8.86
CA ALA A 565 -9.86 -14.02 9.15
C ALA A 565 -9.61 -13.88 10.67
N SER A 566 -8.38 -14.16 11.11
CA SER A 566 -8.04 -14.25 12.52
C SER A 566 -7.55 -12.93 13.08
N TRP A 567 -7.80 -12.71 14.38
CA TRP A 567 -7.21 -11.62 15.15
C TRP A 567 -6.81 -12.15 16.51
N ALA A 568 -5.52 -12.03 16.82
CA ALA A 568 -4.92 -12.51 18.06
C ALA A 568 -4.15 -11.39 18.79
N GLY A 569 -3.77 -11.66 20.05
CA GLY A 569 -3.04 -10.70 20.88
C GLY A 569 -3.94 -9.82 21.74
N ALA A 570 -3.38 -8.72 22.22
CA ALA A 570 -4.05 -7.79 23.14
C ALA A 570 -5.10 -6.95 22.40
N ARG A 571 -6.28 -6.75 23.01
CA ARG A 571 -7.36 -5.97 22.39
C ARG A 571 -6.93 -4.50 22.22
N PRO A 572 -6.99 -3.93 21.01
CA PRO A 572 -6.67 -2.52 20.82
C PRO A 572 -7.77 -1.62 21.40
N PHE A 573 -7.38 -0.41 21.80
CA PHE A 573 -8.33 0.62 22.22
C PHE A 573 -8.99 1.25 21.01
N ASN A 574 -10.32 1.38 21.06
CA ASN A 574 -11.10 2.13 20.08
C ASN A 574 -11.50 3.49 20.67
N ILE A 575 -10.54 4.41 20.72
CA ILE A 575 -10.70 5.76 21.29
C ILE A 575 -10.07 6.80 20.37
N ASN A 576 -10.53 8.04 20.43
CA ASN A 576 -9.88 9.14 19.72
C ASN A 576 -8.45 9.35 20.26
N PRO A 577 -7.40 9.21 19.43
CA PRO A 577 -6.02 9.42 19.86
C PRO A 577 -5.67 10.89 20.15
N ARG A 578 -6.55 11.85 19.81
CA ARG A 578 -6.36 13.30 19.99
C ARG A 578 -5.03 13.75 19.39
N LEU A 579 -4.87 13.51 18.09
CA LEU A 579 -3.71 13.94 17.32
C LEU A 579 -3.88 15.38 16.84
N GLY A 580 -2.77 16.12 16.78
CA GLY A 580 -2.66 17.36 16.01
C GLY A 580 -2.52 17.10 14.51
N PRO A 581 -2.49 18.16 13.68
CA PRO A 581 -2.23 18.01 12.25
C PRO A 581 -0.81 17.47 12.00
N LEU A 582 -0.59 16.91 10.80
CA LEU A 582 0.75 16.63 10.30
C LEU A 582 1.46 17.96 10.05
N GLN A 583 2.57 18.20 10.74
CA GLN A 583 3.35 19.44 10.61
C GLN A 583 4.79 19.20 11.08
N ASP A 584 5.65 20.19 10.84
CA ASP A 584 6.98 20.23 11.44
C ASP A 584 6.84 20.42 12.96
N ASN A 585 7.18 19.38 13.73
CA ASN A 585 7.26 19.43 15.20
C ASN A 585 8.73 19.34 15.68
N GLY A 586 9.65 19.74 14.82
CA GLY A 586 11.10 19.57 14.96
C GLY A 586 11.61 18.19 14.55
N GLY A 587 12.91 18.10 14.29
CA GLY A 587 13.61 16.84 13.98
C GLY A 587 13.66 16.52 12.50
N LEU A 588 13.82 15.23 12.18
CA LEU A 588 14.12 14.76 10.83
C LEU A 588 12.92 14.84 9.87
N VAL A 589 11.72 14.49 10.34
CA VAL A 589 10.51 14.40 9.51
C VAL A 589 9.28 15.03 10.19
N PRO A 590 8.29 15.52 9.41
CA PRO A 590 7.01 15.96 9.96
C PRO A 590 6.29 14.85 10.71
N THR A 591 5.60 15.19 11.80
CA THR A 591 4.89 14.22 12.66
C THR A 591 3.51 14.75 13.04
N MET A 592 2.69 13.90 13.67
CA MET A 592 1.42 14.30 14.29
C MET A 592 1.58 14.32 15.81
N ALA A 593 1.66 15.51 16.40
CA ALA A 593 1.86 15.65 17.84
C ALA A 593 0.65 15.13 18.65
N LEU A 594 0.90 14.53 19.81
CA LEU A 594 -0.15 14.15 20.75
C LEU A 594 -0.68 15.41 21.46
N LEU A 595 -1.97 15.70 21.30
CA LEU A 595 -2.60 16.84 21.98
C LEU A 595 -2.77 16.54 23.47
N ARG A 596 -2.94 17.61 24.27
CA ARG A 596 -3.25 17.51 25.71
C ARG A 596 -4.40 16.54 25.97
N GLY A 597 -4.24 15.66 26.96
CA GLY A 597 -5.21 14.63 27.36
C GLY A 597 -5.37 13.51 26.34
N SER A 598 -4.39 13.32 25.45
CA SER A 598 -4.35 12.18 24.55
C SER A 598 -4.24 10.87 25.35
N PRO A 599 -5.05 9.85 25.03
CA PRO A 599 -4.92 8.52 25.62
C PRO A 599 -3.67 7.76 25.15
N ALA A 600 -2.88 8.32 24.24
CA ALA A 600 -1.65 7.72 23.72
C ALA A 600 -0.41 8.03 24.58
N VAL A 601 -0.47 9.07 25.44
CA VAL A 601 0.64 9.48 26.31
C VAL A 601 0.86 8.43 27.41
N ASP A 602 2.11 8.01 27.60
CA ASP A 602 2.55 6.98 28.55
C ASP A 602 1.73 5.67 28.45
N ALA A 603 1.23 5.37 27.24
CA ALA A 603 0.34 4.25 26.97
C ALA A 603 1.03 3.08 26.27
N GLY A 604 2.29 3.22 25.87
CA GLY A 604 3.11 2.14 25.35
C GLY A 604 3.53 1.10 26.38
N ALA A 605 4.31 0.11 25.94
CA ALA A 605 5.00 -0.83 26.82
C ALA A 605 6.40 -0.27 27.20
N GLY A 606 6.87 -0.56 28.42
CA GLY A 606 8.04 0.09 29.03
C GLY A 606 9.42 -0.29 28.44
N ALA A 607 10.29 0.73 28.37
CA ALA A 607 11.76 0.73 28.25
C ALA A 607 12.46 0.07 27.04
N ALA A 608 11.84 -0.84 26.29
CA ALA A 608 12.46 -1.46 25.12
C ALA A 608 11.74 -1.06 23.82
N SER A 609 11.79 0.23 23.47
CA SER A 609 11.54 0.62 22.09
C SER A 609 12.80 0.29 21.27
N ALA A 610 12.66 -0.26 20.07
CA ALA A 610 13.81 -0.63 19.23
C ALA A 610 14.73 0.56 18.89
N SER A 611 14.21 1.80 18.99
CA SER A 611 14.96 3.03 18.76
C SER A 611 15.09 3.87 20.03
N ALA A 612 16.24 4.54 20.18
CA ALA A 612 16.52 5.48 21.27
C ALA A 612 15.71 6.79 21.16
N THR A 613 15.22 7.10 19.96
CA THR A 613 14.47 8.33 19.66
C THR A 613 13.11 8.03 19.04
N ASP A 614 12.22 9.01 19.05
CA ASP A 614 11.01 8.95 18.24
C ASP A 614 11.29 9.32 16.77
N ALA A 615 10.25 9.44 15.94
CA ALA A 615 10.37 9.74 14.50
C ALA A 615 11.18 11.00 14.18
N ARG A 616 11.29 11.94 15.11
CA ARG A 616 12.03 13.19 14.95
C ARG A 616 13.54 13.00 15.05
N GLY A 617 14.00 11.84 15.51
CA GLY A 617 15.41 11.48 15.52
C GLY A 617 16.21 12.12 16.68
N PRO A 618 17.53 12.34 16.51
CA PRO A 618 18.42 12.80 17.58
C PRO A 618 17.91 14.03 18.34
N GLY A 619 17.97 13.96 19.67
CA GLY A 619 17.43 15.00 20.56
C GLY A 619 15.98 14.75 21.01
N PHE A 620 15.28 13.81 20.38
CA PHE A 620 13.90 13.45 20.73
C PHE A 620 13.81 12.05 21.31
N GLY A 621 14.14 11.88 22.60
CA GLY A 621 14.14 10.57 23.27
C GLY A 621 12.80 9.85 23.20
N ARG A 622 12.82 8.53 22.99
CA ARG A 622 11.63 7.68 22.76
C ARG A 622 10.84 7.31 24.01
N VAL A 623 11.43 7.52 25.19
CA VAL A 623 10.81 7.21 26.47
C VAL A 623 11.01 8.41 27.39
N ILE A 624 9.98 9.23 27.52
CA ILE A 624 9.93 10.38 28.41
C ILE A 624 8.73 10.24 29.34
N GLY A 625 8.98 10.21 30.65
CA GLY A 625 7.93 9.94 31.63
C GLY A 625 7.99 8.49 32.11
N ARG A 626 6.86 7.80 32.11
CA ARG A 626 6.74 6.44 32.66
C ARG A 626 6.99 5.35 31.62
N SER A 627 6.65 5.59 30.36
CA SER A 627 6.79 4.63 29.26
C SER A 627 6.74 5.37 27.92
N ALA A 628 7.16 4.72 26.84
CA ALA A 628 6.95 5.28 25.50
C ALA A 628 5.47 5.59 25.25
N ASP A 629 5.23 6.58 24.41
CA ASP A 629 3.93 6.88 23.86
C ASP A 629 3.58 5.92 22.71
N LEU A 630 2.28 5.77 22.48
CA LEU A 630 1.77 5.11 21.28
C LEU A 630 1.96 6.03 20.07
N GLY A 631 2.39 5.48 18.95
CA GLY A 631 2.56 6.22 17.69
C GLY A 631 3.99 6.67 17.42
N ALA A 632 4.16 7.47 16.37
CA ALA A 632 5.47 7.94 15.89
C ALA A 632 6.10 9.05 16.74
N PHE A 633 5.30 9.72 17.58
CA PHE A 633 5.69 10.91 18.33
C PHE A 633 5.69 10.64 19.83
N GLU A 634 6.76 11.04 20.51
CA GLU A 634 6.85 11.07 21.96
C GLU A 634 6.52 12.47 22.49
N TYR A 635 5.54 12.55 23.38
CA TYR A 635 5.20 13.74 24.12
C TYR A 635 6.32 14.12 25.07
N GLN A 636 6.99 15.23 24.78
CA GLN A 636 8.03 15.76 25.65
C GLN A 636 7.47 16.87 26.54
N PRO A 637 7.13 16.61 27.82
CA PRO A 637 6.77 17.65 28.76
C PRO A 637 8.01 18.54 29.00
N PRO A 638 7.96 19.84 28.70
CA PRO A 638 9.10 20.71 28.95
C PRO A 638 9.37 20.92 30.45
N ALA A 639 10.63 21.18 30.78
CA ALA A 639 10.96 22.03 31.92
C ALA A 639 10.35 23.41 31.70
N THR A 640 9.53 23.91 32.62
CA THR A 640 8.84 25.18 32.44
C THR A 640 9.62 26.38 33.01
N ALA A 641 9.39 27.56 32.45
CA ALA A 641 9.77 28.83 33.02
C ALA A 641 8.53 29.69 33.19
N THR A 642 8.38 30.34 34.36
CA THR A 642 7.27 31.26 34.62
C THR A 642 7.80 32.69 34.59
N ARG A 643 7.23 33.56 33.76
CA ARG A 643 7.50 35.00 33.73
C ARG A 643 6.28 35.77 34.18
N LEU A 644 6.43 36.56 35.25
CA LEU A 644 5.36 37.38 35.81
C LEU A 644 5.51 38.84 35.34
N THR A 645 4.41 39.40 34.81
CA THR A 645 4.26 40.83 34.54
C THR A 645 3.02 41.35 35.27
N GLY A 646 2.94 42.67 35.45
CA GLY A 646 1.77 43.32 36.04
C GLY A 646 1.47 44.63 35.34
N ARG A 647 0.20 45.04 35.31
CA ARG A 647 -0.23 46.38 34.87
C ARG A 647 -1.39 46.88 35.71
N LEU A 648 -1.48 48.19 35.93
CA LEU A 648 -2.63 48.83 36.57
C LEU A 648 -3.68 49.17 35.50
N VAL A 649 -4.95 48.89 35.80
CA VAL A 649 -6.10 49.16 34.93
C VAL A 649 -7.17 49.89 35.73
N GLY A 650 -7.71 50.99 35.19
CA GLY A 650 -8.80 51.78 35.79
C GLY A 650 -8.38 53.19 36.26
N PRO A 651 -9.37 54.08 36.50
CA PRO A 651 -9.12 55.46 36.89
C PRO A 651 -8.83 55.62 38.40
N GLY A 652 -7.99 56.61 38.75
CA GLY A 652 -7.79 57.08 40.13
C GLY A 652 -7.36 55.99 41.13
N ASP A 653 -7.98 56.00 42.31
CA ASP A 653 -7.72 55.06 43.42
C ASP A 653 -8.46 53.71 43.25
N ALA A 654 -9.27 53.54 42.20
CA ALA A 654 -9.99 52.31 41.87
C ALA A 654 -9.20 51.37 40.94
N ARG A 655 -7.87 51.55 40.83
CA ARG A 655 -7.01 50.74 39.94
C ARG A 655 -6.99 49.28 40.37
N SER A 656 -7.27 48.37 39.44
CA SER A 656 -6.99 46.94 39.58
C SER A 656 -5.58 46.63 39.07
N LEU A 657 -4.83 45.82 39.81
CA LEU A 657 -3.58 45.24 39.33
C LEU A 657 -3.92 43.94 38.59
N VAL A 658 -3.69 43.94 37.27
CA VAL A 658 -3.75 42.73 36.45
C VAL A 658 -2.36 42.12 36.40
N LEU A 659 -2.24 40.91 36.91
CA LEU A 659 -1.04 40.08 36.88
C LEU A 659 -1.18 39.05 35.76
N GLU A 660 -0.13 38.90 34.96
CA GLU A 660 -0.04 37.87 33.93
C GLU A 660 1.21 37.03 34.19
N ALA A 661 1.00 35.74 34.45
CA ALA A 661 2.06 34.76 34.53
C ALA A 661 2.10 33.97 33.22
N ARG A 662 3.13 34.19 32.40
CA ARG A 662 3.40 33.40 31.20
C ARG A 662 4.22 32.18 31.59
N VAL A 663 3.69 30.99 31.36
CA VAL A 663 4.37 29.72 31.54
C VAL A 663 4.78 29.21 30.16
N SER A 664 6.08 29.07 29.91
CA SER A 664 6.61 28.55 28.65
C SER A 664 7.45 27.31 28.93
N GLY A 665 7.46 26.35 28.01
CA GLY A 665 8.47 25.31 28.05
C GLY A 665 9.84 25.83 27.61
N ARG A 666 10.92 25.19 28.08
CA ARG A 666 12.31 25.54 27.75
C ARG A 666 12.80 24.97 26.41
N ALA A 667 12.12 23.96 25.87
CA ALA A 667 12.45 23.39 24.56
C ALA A 667 11.64 24.11 23.46
N SER A 668 12.28 24.31 22.30
CA SER A 668 11.79 25.12 21.17
C SER A 668 10.46 24.67 20.56
N HIS A 669 9.99 23.45 20.87
CA HIS A 669 8.76 22.85 20.32
C HIS A 669 7.95 22.13 21.41
N SER A 670 8.03 22.68 22.63
CA SER A 670 7.35 22.10 23.76
C SER A 670 5.85 22.36 23.75
N ASN A 671 5.08 21.37 24.18
CA ASN A 671 3.64 21.51 24.32
C ASN A 671 3.29 22.66 25.26
N LEU A 672 2.19 23.38 24.96
CA LEU A 672 1.76 24.51 25.76
C LEU A 672 1.45 24.08 27.21
N PRO A 673 2.07 24.72 28.23
CA PRO A 673 1.86 24.38 29.62
C PRO A 673 0.41 24.53 30.06
N GLY A 674 -0.04 23.64 30.94
CA GLY A 674 -1.41 23.58 31.44
C GLY A 674 -1.53 23.92 32.91
N GLY A 675 -2.43 23.26 33.61
CA GLY A 675 -2.56 23.38 35.06
C GLY A 675 -2.95 24.77 35.57
N ARG A 676 -2.37 25.14 36.72
CA ARG A 676 -2.68 26.38 37.45
C ARG A 676 -1.42 27.09 37.91
N VAL A 677 -1.52 28.41 37.98
CA VAL A 677 -0.54 29.28 38.62
C VAL A 677 -1.14 29.85 39.90
N ASP A 678 -0.41 29.69 40.99
CA ASP A 678 -0.70 30.33 42.28
C ASP A 678 0.04 31.67 42.36
N PHE A 679 -0.70 32.75 42.61
CA PHE A 679 -0.14 34.08 42.79
C PHE A 679 0.00 34.40 44.27
N PHE A 680 1.20 34.71 44.73
CA PHE A 680 1.48 35.07 46.12
C PHE A 680 1.92 36.52 46.24
N ALA A 681 1.51 37.19 47.32
CA ALA A 681 2.11 38.44 47.80
C ALA A 681 2.76 38.19 49.16
N GLY A 682 4.10 38.18 49.21
CA GLY A 682 4.82 37.64 50.37
C GLY A 682 4.49 36.17 50.57
N SER A 683 3.99 35.79 51.76
CA SER A 683 3.50 34.44 52.07
C SER A 683 2.00 34.25 51.83
N ARG A 684 1.25 35.31 51.48
CA ARG A 684 -0.20 35.25 51.30
C ARG A 684 -0.54 34.81 49.88
N LEU A 685 -1.28 33.70 49.74
CA LEU A 685 -1.91 33.33 48.47
C LEU A 685 -2.98 34.38 48.13
N LEU A 686 -2.86 35.00 46.96
CA LEU A 686 -3.86 35.91 46.42
C LEU A 686 -4.99 35.12 45.78
N ALA A 687 -4.65 34.27 44.81
CA ALA A 687 -5.55 33.37 44.12
C ALA A 687 -4.77 32.38 43.24
N SER A 688 -5.47 31.35 42.75
CA SER A 688 -4.99 30.40 41.75
C SER A 688 -5.75 30.59 40.44
N ALA A 689 -5.05 30.83 39.33
CA ALA A 689 -5.67 31.00 38.02
C ALA A 689 -5.28 29.85 37.08
N PRO A 690 -6.20 29.39 36.20
CA PRO A 690 -5.87 28.41 35.16
C PRO A 690 -4.89 28.99 34.13
N VAL A 691 -4.03 28.15 33.59
CA VAL A 691 -3.18 28.51 32.43
C VAL A 691 -3.98 28.24 31.15
N VAL A 692 -4.23 29.28 30.37
CA VAL A 692 -4.87 29.24 29.04
C VAL A 692 -3.86 29.78 28.03
N ASP A 693 -3.55 28.98 27.01
CA ASP A 693 -2.54 29.29 25.97
C ASP A 693 -1.18 29.77 26.54
N GLY A 694 -0.73 29.11 27.61
CA GLY A 694 0.52 29.43 28.30
C GLY A 694 0.45 30.68 29.19
N VAL A 695 -0.74 31.26 29.44
CA VAL A 695 -0.90 32.44 30.30
C VAL A 695 -1.93 32.20 31.39
N ALA A 696 -1.58 32.54 32.63
CA ALA A 696 -2.52 32.66 33.75
C ALA A 696 -2.69 34.13 34.12
N THR A 697 -3.94 34.59 34.25
CA THR A 697 -4.27 35.99 34.54
C THR A 697 -5.02 36.12 35.85
N LEU A 698 -4.61 37.08 36.68
CA LEU A 698 -5.29 37.44 37.93
C LEU A 698 -5.53 38.95 37.97
N SER A 699 -6.78 39.36 38.21
CA SER A 699 -7.10 40.75 38.57
C SER A 699 -7.29 40.86 40.08
N THR A 700 -6.57 41.78 40.73
CA THR A 700 -6.66 42.00 42.19
C THR A 700 -6.60 43.50 42.51
N THR A 701 -7.25 43.92 43.58
CA THR A 701 -7.27 45.32 44.05
C THR A 701 -6.16 45.61 45.08
N PRO A 702 -5.51 46.79 45.07
CA PRO A 702 -4.54 47.25 46.09
C PRO A 702 -5.14 47.27 47.53
N PRO A 703 -4.31 47.30 48.60
CA PRO A 703 -2.90 47.70 48.65
C PRO A 703 -1.93 46.50 48.62
N LEU A 704 -1.12 46.42 47.57
CA LEU A 704 0.01 45.47 47.44
C LEU A 704 1.37 46.18 47.49
N ALA A 705 1.38 47.44 47.94
CA ALA A 705 2.57 48.27 47.98
C ALA A 705 3.65 47.68 48.90
N GLY A 706 4.90 47.65 48.43
CA GLY A 706 6.04 47.11 49.19
C GLY A 706 6.18 45.58 49.19
N LEU A 707 5.14 44.83 48.83
CA LEU A 707 5.17 43.37 48.81
C LEU A 707 5.84 42.82 47.54
N ARG A 708 6.56 41.69 47.68
CA ARG A 708 7.05 40.90 46.55
C ARG A 708 5.92 40.01 46.05
N ILE A 709 5.59 40.12 44.77
CA ILE A 709 4.63 39.24 44.11
C ILE A 709 5.40 38.16 43.34
N VAL A 710 5.03 36.90 43.53
CA VAL A 710 5.58 35.77 42.78
C VAL A 710 4.45 34.91 42.23
N ALA A 711 4.68 34.33 41.06
CA ALA A 711 3.82 33.33 40.46
C ALA A 711 4.50 31.96 40.58
N PHE A 712 3.78 31.00 41.14
CA PHE A 712 4.23 29.61 41.30
C PHE A 712 3.39 28.73 40.39
N TYR A 713 4.01 28.20 39.33
CA TYR A 713 3.41 27.17 38.50
C TYR A 713 3.62 25.81 39.15
N ARG A 714 2.53 25.09 39.43
CA ARG A 714 2.54 23.81 40.16
C ARG A 714 2.92 22.59 39.32
N GLY A 715 3.09 22.76 38.01
CA GLY A 715 3.03 21.65 37.06
C GLY A 715 1.58 21.34 36.66
N ASP A 716 1.45 20.43 35.69
CA ASP A 716 0.18 19.84 35.27
C ASP A 716 0.39 18.32 35.24
N ALA A 717 -0.58 17.60 35.80
CA ALA A 717 -0.57 16.15 35.96
C ALA A 717 -1.79 15.48 35.28
N GLN A 718 -2.60 16.24 34.54
CA GLN A 718 -3.82 15.72 33.92
C GLN A 718 -3.58 14.57 32.91
N ASP A 719 -2.34 14.34 32.48
CA ASP A 719 -2.01 13.44 31.37
C ASP A 719 -0.92 12.39 31.70
N GLY A 720 -0.60 12.14 32.97
CA GLY A 720 0.46 11.19 33.36
C GLY A 720 1.90 11.71 33.18
N SER A 721 2.11 12.69 32.30
CA SER A 721 3.37 13.42 32.15
C SER A 721 3.42 14.65 33.08
N ALA A 722 4.41 14.72 33.97
CA ALA A 722 4.57 15.86 34.88
C ALA A 722 5.28 17.04 34.18
N PHE A 723 4.58 18.16 33.96
CA PHE A 723 5.29 19.42 33.73
C PHE A 723 6.02 19.82 35.00
N TRP A 724 7.30 20.19 34.90
CA TRP A 724 8.07 20.60 36.06
C TRP A 724 7.53 21.91 36.64
N PRO A 725 7.33 22.01 37.96
CA PRO A 725 6.99 23.27 38.62
C PRO A 725 8.02 24.34 38.32
N SER A 726 7.59 25.61 38.24
CA SER A 726 8.51 26.72 38.06
C SER A 726 8.03 27.99 38.79
N VAL A 727 8.96 28.86 39.13
CA VAL A 727 8.70 30.07 39.90
C VAL A 727 9.15 31.28 39.12
N SER A 728 8.34 32.33 39.11
CA SER A 728 8.73 33.59 38.50
C SER A 728 9.78 34.34 39.29
N ASN A 729 10.58 35.15 38.59
CA ASN A 729 11.28 36.24 39.25
C ASN A 729 10.26 37.14 40.00
N PRO A 730 10.61 37.67 41.19
CA PRO A 730 9.67 38.49 41.96
C PRO A 730 9.37 39.81 41.28
N LEU A 731 8.08 40.13 41.15
CA LEU A 731 7.58 41.42 40.72
C LEU A 731 7.42 42.34 41.94
N ARG A 732 7.96 43.56 41.88
CA ARG A 732 7.77 44.60 42.91
C ARG A 732 6.86 45.70 42.38
N PRO A 733 5.63 45.87 42.90
CA PRO A 733 4.67 46.83 42.37
C PRO A 733 5.07 48.31 42.50
N GLY A 734 6.11 48.64 43.29
CA GLY A 734 6.54 50.02 43.57
C GLY A 734 7.14 50.80 42.39
N ARG A 735 6.97 50.35 41.13
CA ARG A 735 7.45 51.01 39.91
C ARG A 735 6.41 51.11 38.78
N PHE A 736 5.13 50.91 39.06
CA PHE A 736 4.07 51.27 38.09
C PHE A 736 3.89 52.78 38.08
N ALA A 737 4.87 53.50 37.52
CA ALA A 737 4.81 54.94 37.37
C ALA A 737 3.51 55.28 36.64
N ALA A 738 2.67 56.08 37.29
CA ALA A 738 1.59 56.77 36.62
C ALA A 738 2.23 57.59 35.49
N ARG A 739 2.09 57.14 34.24
CA ARG A 739 2.38 58.00 33.11
C ARG A 739 1.34 59.12 33.19
N PRO A 740 1.74 60.39 33.43
CA PRO A 740 0.78 61.48 33.44
C PRO A 740 0.17 61.54 32.05
N LEU A 741 -1.16 61.67 31.97
CA LEU A 741 -1.83 62.00 30.72
C LEU A 741 -1.30 63.39 30.29
N ALA A 742 -0.73 63.45 29.10
CA ALA A 742 -0.57 64.67 28.33
C ALA A 742 -1.54 64.60 27.16
#